data_AF-A0A2V8ZSX5-F1
#
_entry.id   AF-A0A2V8ZSX5-F1
#
_cell.length_a   1.000
_cell.length_b   1.000
_cell.length_c   1.000
_cell.angle_alpha   90.00
_cell.angle_beta   90.00
_cell.angle_gamma   90.00
#
_symmetry.space_group_name_H-M   'P 1'
#
loop_
_entity.id
_entity.type
_entity.pdbx_description
1 polymer ?
#
loop_
_entity_poly.entity_id
_entity_poly.type
_entity_poly.pdbx_seq_one_letter_code
_entity_poly.pdbx_strand_id
1 'polypeptide(L)'
;MDRELLQTRVRRSVVISLVLTGVFLYVFVGAVAAQNPIVVENGQPGTSGWMIPFSSTATDSQGQIKGYASATSVNKGENITFYVSVQPAQSYVIDIYRMGWYQGLGGRLMQHIGSLNGSPQPICPTDATTGEIECNWAPAYILNTQTSWTSGVYLAQLTNSQGFQNYIEFVLRDDSRVAALLYQQPVTTYQAYNDYPFDNQTGKSLYAFNSYGATTVSGGANAVKVSFDRPYHGDGTGNKWGQTFFIWEFPFVRWMEKSGYDVTYATDIDTHTNGGMLLNYLGILSVGHDEYWSRPMYDAFIAARDAGVNLGFFSANRSEWQTRLESSSIGVSNRVVVCYRNAPLDPITDPTLKTVEWRDPPLNRPEQTLAGVQFVNQTLWTPQTGGYYPYVVANSGNWVYAGTGFEDGDSVPGIVGYEADRWFSQYPSPPVVSGTYTLLSNSPFTTSANTSDFSNASVYQAPSGAWVFAAGTIGWSWALDNFGGHNVLDTRIQQTTTNVLNRFVNPASNFAIAASPSSQTVTAGGARSYSVAISPTGGFSGQVTLSVSGLPSGANGSFSPNPASSSATLSVTTSTSTLAGTYTLTISGVSGGLTHSTTVALVVNGPPDFLLSASPSSQTVTQGGTTTYNVTITAIGGFVGQVT
;
A
#
# COMPACT_ATOMS: atom_id res chain seq x y z
N MET A 1 -46.99 -12.53 -60.92
CA MET A 1 -45.97 -11.88 -61.78
C MET A 1 -44.62 -12.19 -61.18
N ASP A 2 -44.00 -13.34 -61.47
CA ASP A 2 -44.01 -14.11 -62.74
C ASP A 2 -43.50 -13.27 -63.93
N ARG A 3 -42.57 -13.75 -64.76
CA ARG A 3 -42.00 -15.11 -64.86
C ARG A 3 -40.69 -15.15 -65.67
N GLU A 4 -40.04 -16.32 -65.65
CA GLU A 4 -39.22 -16.90 -66.75
C GLU A 4 -37.86 -16.26 -67.11
N LEU A 5 -36.92 -16.94 -67.80
CA LEU A 5 -36.38 -18.32 -67.74
C LEU A 5 -35.24 -18.43 -68.79
N LEU A 6 -34.14 -19.15 -68.50
CA LEU A 6 -33.13 -19.77 -69.42
C LEU A 6 -31.99 -20.31 -68.53
N GLN A 7 -31.64 -21.61 -68.39
CA GLN A 7 -31.43 -22.75 -69.31
C GLN A 7 -30.42 -22.47 -70.44
N THR A 8 -29.48 -23.35 -70.82
CA THR A 8 -28.99 -24.69 -70.35
C THR A 8 -27.45 -24.75 -70.59
N ARG A 9 -26.57 -25.68 -70.15
CA ARG A 9 -26.55 -27.15 -69.88
C ARG A 9 -25.64 -27.43 -68.64
N VAL A 10 -25.58 -28.55 -67.89
CA VAL A 10 -25.83 -30.00 -68.08
C VAL A 10 -24.62 -30.84 -68.60
N ARG A 11 -23.75 -31.34 -67.69
CA ARG A 11 -23.53 -32.79 -67.38
C ARG A 11 -22.34 -33.10 -66.45
N ARG A 12 -22.58 -34.00 -65.46
CA ARG A 12 -21.68 -35.02 -64.83
C ARG A 12 -20.31 -34.56 -64.26
N SER A 13 -19.82 -35.04 -63.12
CA SER A 13 -19.95 -36.40 -62.54
C SER A 13 -19.97 -36.37 -61.00
N VAL A 14 -20.44 -37.46 -60.38
CA VAL A 14 -20.26 -37.71 -58.94
C VAL A 14 -18.93 -38.43 -58.71
N VAL A 15 -18.11 -37.91 -57.80
CA VAL A 15 -17.02 -38.65 -57.16
C VAL A 15 -17.12 -38.37 -55.66
N ILE A 16 -17.29 -39.42 -54.86
CA ILE A 16 -17.16 -39.34 -53.40
C ILE A 16 -15.66 -39.35 -53.10
N SER A 17 -15.20 -38.45 -52.23
CA SER A 17 -13.84 -38.47 -51.70
C SER A 17 -13.86 -38.11 -50.23
N LEU A 18 -13.26 -38.98 -49.42
CA LEU A 18 -13.03 -38.70 -48.01
C LEU A 18 -12.04 -37.53 -47.91
N VAL A 19 -12.37 -36.52 -47.10
CA VAL A 19 -11.40 -35.55 -46.59
C VAL A 19 -11.17 -35.90 -45.12
N LEU A 20 -9.90 -36.11 -44.75
CA LEU A 20 -9.54 -36.51 -43.39
C LEU A 20 -9.91 -35.42 -42.38
N THR A 21 -10.40 -35.84 -41.22
CA THR A 21 -10.56 -35.00 -40.03
C THR A 21 -9.19 -34.61 -39.46
N GLY A 22 -8.60 -33.55 -40.00
CA GLY A 22 -7.40 -32.91 -39.45
C GLY A 22 -7.70 -32.22 -38.12
N VAL A 23 -7.69 -32.98 -37.02
CA VAL A 23 -7.78 -32.43 -35.65
C VAL A 23 -6.49 -31.69 -35.33
N PHE A 24 -6.45 -30.39 -35.65
CA PHE A 24 -5.38 -29.51 -35.19
C PHE A 24 -5.55 -29.24 -33.70
N LEU A 25 -4.89 -30.06 -32.89
CA LEU A 25 -4.77 -29.86 -31.46
C LEU A 25 -3.83 -28.65 -31.21
N TYR A 26 -4.40 -27.46 -31.17
CA TYR A 26 -3.67 -26.24 -30.77
C TYR A 26 -3.33 -26.30 -29.28
N VAL A 27 -2.23 -26.98 -28.95
CA VAL A 27 -1.64 -26.95 -27.62
C VAL A 27 -0.98 -25.59 -27.40
N PHE A 28 -1.78 -24.60 -27.01
CA PHE A 28 -1.30 -23.32 -26.53
C PHE A 28 -0.56 -23.49 -25.20
N VAL A 29 0.72 -23.87 -25.25
CA VAL A 29 1.66 -23.61 -24.14
C VAL A 29 2.14 -22.16 -24.23
N GLY A 30 1.17 -21.24 -24.27
CA GLY A 30 1.39 -19.84 -23.98
C GLY A 30 1.10 -19.63 -22.51
N ALA A 31 2.07 -19.14 -21.74
CA ALA A 31 1.79 -18.66 -20.39
C ALA A 31 0.88 -17.43 -20.49
N VAL A 32 -0.43 -17.64 -20.30
CA VAL A 32 -1.41 -16.56 -20.31
C VAL A 32 -1.06 -15.62 -19.16
N ALA A 33 -0.65 -14.38 -19.48
CA ALA A 33 -0.45 -13.35 -18.49
C ALA A 33 -1.74 -13.21 -17.67
N ALA A 34 -1.65 -13.42 -16.35
CA ALA A 34 -2.81 -13.63 -15.51
C ALA A 34 -3.77 -12.43 -15.58
N GLN A 35 -4.89 -12.63 -16.27
CA GLN A 35 -5.88 -11.60 -16.58
C GLN A 35 -6.28 -10.86 -15.31
N ASN A 36 -6.30 -9.52 -15.35
CA ASN A 36 -6.60 -8.68 -14.18
C ASN A 36 -7.89 -9.19 -13.50
N PRO A 37 -7.83 -9.68 -12.24
CA PRO A 37 -8.98 -10.22 -11.54
C PRO A 37 -10.14 -9.22 -11.44
N ILE A 38 -9.83 -7.92 -11.29
CA ILE A 38 -10.83 -6.84 -11.23
C ILE A 38 -11.61 -6.73 -12.54
N VAL A 39 -10.97 -6.95 -13.69
CA VAL A 39 -11.64 -6.94 -15.01
C VAL A 39 -12.48 -8.20 -15.21
N VAL A 40 -12.06 -9.36 -14.68
CA VAL A 40 -12.83 -10.62 -14.71
C VAL A 40 -14.06 -10.55 -13.80
N GLU A 41 -13.88 -9.98 -12.61
CA GLU A 41 -14.92 -9.77 -11.60
C GLU A 41 -15.96 -8.75 -12.07
N ASN A 42 -15.54 -7.66 -12.73
CA ASN A 42 -16.47 -6.70 -13.35
C ASN A 42 -17.21 -7.22 -14.59
N GLY A 43 -16.80 -8.38 -15.13
CA GLY A 43 -17.58 -9.13 -16.10
C GLY A 43 -18.74 -9.93 -15.49
N GLN A 44 -18.81 -10.05 -14.15
CA GLN A 44 -19.88 -10.76 -13.46
C GLN A 44 -21.13 -9.88 -13.27
N PRO A 45 -22.35 -10.47 -13.20
CA PRO A 45 -23.58 -9.71 -12.95
C PRO A 45 -23.59 -9.01 -11.58
N GLY A 46 -23.87 -7.72 -11.57
CA GLY A 46 -24.11 -6.94 -10.35
C GLY A 46 -25.52 -7.06 -9.79
N THR A 47 -25.71 -6.49 -8.60
CA THR A 47 -27.01 -6.29 -7.94
C THR A 47 -26.95 -5.06 -7.04
N SER A 48 -28.10 -4.40 -6.81
CA SER A 48 -28.25 -3.35 -5.80
C SER A 48 -28.85 -3.88 -4.48
N GLY A 49 -29.12 -5.19 -4.37
CA GLY A 49 -29.76 -5.81 -3.19
C GLY A 49 -28.95 -5.72 -1.90
N TRP A 50 -27.67 -5.37 -1.99
CA TRP A 50 -26.82 -5.04 -0.85
C TRP A 50 -27.28 -3.77 -0.13
N MET A 51 -27.97 -2.83 -0.81
CA MET A 51 -28.44 -1.59 -0.21
C MET A 51 -29.60 -1.81 0.77
N ILE A 52 -29.38 -1.57 2.06
CA ILE A 52 -30.43 -1.58 3.08
C ILE A 52 -31.38 -0.38 2.91
N PRO A 53 -32.71 -0.57 2.74
CA PRO A 53 -33.68 0.53 2.80
C PRO A 53 -33.75 1.13 4.22
N PHE A 54 -33.92 2.46 4.33
CA PHE A 54 -34.00 3.15 5.64
C PHE A 54 -35.08 2.59 6.58
N SER A 55 -36.21 2.13 6.02
CA SER A 55 -37.29 1.47 6.78
C SER A 55 -36.92 0.10 7.36
N SER A 56 -35.86 -0.52 6.83
CA SER A 56 -35.36 -1.83 7.23
C SER A 56 -34.09 -1.74 8.07
N THR A 57 -33.48 -0.57 8.27
CA THR A 57 -32.28 -0.44 9.10
C THR A 57 -32.57 -0.79 10.56
N ALA A 58 -31.90 -1.81 11.11
CA ALA A 58 -31.97 -2.14 12.54
C ALA A 58 -31.29 -1.05 13.38
N THR A 59 -31.89 -0.63 14.49
CA THR A 59 -31.35 0.45 15.35
C THR A 59 -30.64 -0.13 16.56
N ASP A 60 -29.59 0.55 17.01
CA ASP A 60 -28.78 0.12 18.16
C ASP A 60 -29.62 0.09 19.45
N SER A 61 -30.56 1.02 19.57
CA SER A 61 -31.53 1.16 20.68
C SER A 61 -32.64 0.11 20.73
N GLN A 62 -32.81 -0.72 19.69
CA GLN A 62 -33.81 -1.80 19.63
C GLN A 62 -33.18 -3.18 19.42
N GLY A 63 -32.02 -3.24 18.77
CA GLY A 63 -31.23 -4.47 18.60
C GLY A 63 -31.88 -5.52 17.69
N GLN A 64 -32.75 -5.13 16.74
CA GLN A 64 -33.54 -6.09 15.95
C GLN A 64 -32.66 -7.12 15.25
N ILE A 65 -31.52 -6.67 14.72
CA ILE A 65 -30.36 -7.50 14.39
C ILE A 65 -29.10 -6.62 14.41
N LYS A 66 -28.02 -7.10 15.04
CA LYS A 66 -26.71 -6.42 15.10
C LYS A 66 -25.57 -7.43 15.01
N GLY A 67 -24.43 -7.05 14.42
CA GLY A 67 -23.24 -7.92 14.43
C GLY A 67 -21.89 -7.24 14.23
N TYR A 68 -20.82 -8.02 14.38
CA TYR A 68 -19.44 -7.66 14.10
C TYR A 68 -18.61 -8.90 13.70
N ALA A 69 -17.42 -8.68 13.13
CA ALA A 69 -16.51 -9.75 12.70
C ALA A 69 -15.30 -9.90 13.63
N SER A 70 -14.73 -11.11 13.71
CA SER A 70 -13.51 -11.44 14.48
C SER A 70 -12.23 -10.78 13.98
N ALA A 71 -12.24 -10.22 12.77
CA ALA A 71 -11.12 -9.54 12.14
C ALA A 71 -11.65 -8.44 11.21
N THR A 72 -10.82 -7.44 10.91
CA THR A 72 -11.12 -6.39 9.91
C THR A 72 -10.82 -6.85 8.48
N SER A 73 -9.90 -7.81 8.33
CA SER A 73 -9.58 -8.49 7.08
C SER A 73 -9.39 -10.00 7.31
N VAL A 74 -9.49 -10.77 6.23
CA VAL A 74 -8.94 -12.14 6.14
C VAL A 74 -8.36 -12.37 4.74
N ASN A 75 -7.41 -13.29 4.59
CA ASN A 75 -6.90 -13.70 3.28
C ASN A 75 -7.85 -14.72 2.61
N LYS A 76 -7.73 -14.86 1.29
CA LYS A 76 -8.49 -15.83 0.49
C LYS A 76 -8.32 -17.27 0.97
N GLY A 77 -9.44 -17.90 1.33
CA GLY A 77 -9.45 -19.28 1.84
C GLY A 77 -9.34 -19.37 3.36
N GLU A 78 -9.18 -18.25 4.07
CA GLU A 78 -9.25 -18.18 5.52
C GLU A 78 -10.70 -18.00 6.00
N ASN A 79 -10.90 -18.18 7.31
CA ASN A 79 -12.20 -18.14 7.96
C ASN A 79 -12.39 -16.87 8.77
N ILE A 80 -13.54 -16.22 8.61
CA ILE A 80 -13.95 -15.06 9.42
C ILE A 80 -15.20 -15.42 10.24
N THR A 81 -15.17 -15.10 11.54
CA THR A 81 -16.29 -15.40 12.45
C THR A 81 -17.17 -14.17 12.59
N PHE A 82 -18.49 -14.34 12.45
CA PHE A 82 -19.49 -13.31 12.70
C PHE A 82 -20.16 -13.55 14.05
N TYR A 83 -20.20 -12.49 14.85
CA TYR A 83 -20.93 -12.40 16.11
C TYR A 83 -22.22 -11.66 15.83
N VAL A 84 -23.36 -12.26 16.18
CA VAL A 84 -24.69 -11.70 15.86
C VAL A 84 -25.60 -11.76 17.08
N SER A 85 -26.32 -10.66 17.33
CA SER A 85 -27.37 -10.52 18.32
C SER A 85 -28.69 -10.21 17.60
N VAL A 86 -29.78 -10.86 18.01
CA VAL A 86 -31.12 -10.72 17.40
C VAL A 86 -32.17 -10.62 18.51
N GLN A 87 -32.81 -9.46 18.65
CA GLN A 87 -33.80 -9.17 19.70
C GLN A 87 -35.16 -8.79 19.08
N PRO A 88 -36.26 -9.52 19.34
CA PRO A 88 -36.34 -10.80 20.06
C PRO A 88 -35.66 -11.94 19.29
N ALA A 89 -35.43 -13.07 19.97
CA ALA A 89 -34.91 -14.29 19.34
C ALA A 89 -35.83 -14.75 18.20
N GLN A 90 -35.27 -14.86 16.99
CA GLN A 90 -35.97 -15.22 15.76
C GLN A 90 -34.97 -15.64 14.68
N SER A 91 -35.45 -16.12 13.53
CA SER A 91 -34.57 -16.52 12.42
C SER A 91 -33.95 -15.32 11.70
N TYR A 92 -32.79 -15.56 11.07
CA TYR A 92 -32.14 -14.59 10.20
C TYR A 92 -31.36 -15.28 9.06
N VAL A 93 -31.00 -14.51 8.04
CA VAL A 93 -30.11 -14.90 6.94
C VAL A 93 -28.91 -13.94 6.86
N ILE A 94 -27.87 -14.37 6.16
CA ILE A 94 -26.71 -13.54 5.83
C ILE A 94 -26.49 -13.60 4.31
N ASP A 95 -26.50 -12.46 3.65
CA ASP A 95 -26.11 -12.33 2.25
C ASP A 95 -24.72 -11.68 2.15
N ILE A 96 -23.76 -12.40 1.58
CA ILE A 96 -22.38 -11.95 1.40
C ILE A 96 -22.26 -11.25 0.05
N TYR A 97 -21.88 -9.98 0.06
CA TYR A 97 -21.63 -9.18 -1.13
C TYR A 97 -20.16 -8.79 -1.24
N ARG A 98 -19.58 -8.88 -2.44
CA ARG A 98 -18.35 -8.15 -2.78
C ARG A 98 -18.76 -6.78 -3.32
N MET A 99 -18.10 -5.73 -2.84
CA MET A 99 -18.31 -4.35 -3.30
C MET A 99 -17.35 -4.00 -4.44
N GLY A 100 -17.83 -3.23 -5.42
CA GLY A 100 -17.10 -2.95 -6.65
C GLY A 100 -17.92 -2.15 -7.67
N TRP A 101 -17.51 -2.11 -8.94
CA TRP A 101 -18.26 -1.38 -9.97
C TRP A 101 -19.53 -2.13 -10.43
N TYR A 102 -19.37 -3.35 -10.96
CA TYR A 102 -20.46 -4.23 -11.42
C TYR A 102 -21.53 -3.52 -12.26
N GLN A 103 -21.14 -3.00 -13.42
CA GLN A 103 -22.01 -2.26 -14.35
C GLN A 103 -22.69 -1.01 -13.73
N GLY A 104 -22.18 -0.53 -12.58
CA GLY A 104 -22.71 0.59 -11.81
C GLY A 104 -23.59 0.18 -10.62
N LEU A 105 -23.93 -1.10 -10.46
CA LEU A 105 -24.82 -1.61 -9.40
C LEU A 105 -24.16 -1.70 -8.01
N GLY A 106 -22.82 -1.61 -7.93
CA GLY A 106 -22.09 -1.42 -6.68
C GLY A 106 -21.69 -2.69 -5.94
N GLY A 107 -22.39 -3.80 -6.14
CA GLY A 107 -22.01 -5.06 -5.50
C GLY A 107 -22.44 -6.29 -6.28
N ARG A 108 -21.86 -7.44 -5.92
CA ARG A 108 -22.26 -8.76 -6.40
C ARG A 108 -22.55 -9.67 -5.23
N LEU A 109 -23.69 -10.37 -5.28
CA LEU A 109 -24.00 -11.43 -4.33
C LEU A 109 -23.05 -12.61 -4.57
N MET A 110 -22.23 -12.91 -3.55
CA MET A 110 -21.23 -13.97 -3.56
C MET A 110 -21.78 -15.26 -2.97
N GLN A 111 -22.59 -15.16 -1.91
CA GLN A 111 -23.16 -16.31 -1.20
C GLN A 111 -24.38 -15.90 -0.36
N HIS A 112 -25.45 -16.70 -0.39
CA HIS A 112 -26.57 -16.64 0.55
C HIS A 112 -26.39 -17.70 1.65
N ILE A 113 -26.71 -17.36 2.90
CA ILE A 113 -26.52 -18.22 4.07
C ILE A 113 -27.78 -18.18 4.96
N GLY A 114 -28.36 -19.35 5.22
CA GLY A 114 -29.41 -19.51 6.22
C GLY A 114 -30.52 -20.48 5.78
N SER A 115 -31.65 -20.53 6.48
CA SER A 115 -31.95 -19.79 7.71
C SER A 115 -31.02 -20.17 8.86
N LEU A 116 -30.58 -19.18 9.63
CA LEU A 116 -29.90 -19.33 10.92
C LEU A 116 -30.87 -19.00 12.07
N ASN A 117 -30.55 -19.47 13.27
CA ASN A 117 -31.29 -19.14 14.50
C ASN A 117 -30.58 -17.98 15.21
N GLY A 118 -31.28 -16.87 15.43
CA GLY A 118 -30.77 -15.71 16.15
C GLY A 118 -31.31 -15.63 17.57
N SER A 119 -30.47 -15.18 18.50
CA SER A 119 -30.83 -14.90 19.90
C SER A 119 -30.21 -13.59 20.36
N PRO A 120 -30.72 -12.98 21.45
CA PRO A 120 -30.05 -11.88 22.11
C PRO A 120 -28.70 -12.34 22.67
N GLN A 121 -27.72 -11.44 22.60
CA GLN A 121 -26.40 -11.58 23.22
C GLN A 121 -26.31 -10.71 24.48
N PRO A 122 -25.28 -10.88 25.34
CA PRO A 122 -25.05 -10.01 26.50
C PRO A 122 -24.91 -8.53 26.12
N ILE A 123 -25.29 -7.65 27.05
CA ILE A 123 -24.95 -6.21 26.97
C ILE A 123 -23.42 -6.11 27.06
N CYS A 124 -22.83 -5.35 26.13
CA CYS A 124 -21.39 -5.15 26.03
C CYS A 124 -20.85 -4.38 27.26
N PRO A 125 -19.92 -4.94 28.05
CA PRO A 125 -19.27 -4.21 29.12
C PRO A 125 -18.65 -2.88 28.67
N THR A 126 -18.60 -1.91 29.59
CA THR A 126 -17.91 -0.63 29.42
C THR A 126 -16.85 -0.47 30.50
N ASP A 127 -15.61 -0.18 30.12
CA ASP A 127 -14.57 0.22 31.08
C ASP A 127 -14.83 1.67 31.53
N ALA A 128 -15.05 1.86 32.83
CA ALA A 128 -15.37 3.17 33.40
C ALA A 128 -14.18 4.14 33.43
N THR A 129 -12.96 3.67 33.22
CA THR A 129 -11.71 4.44 33.18
C THR A 129 -11.41 4.90 31.76
N THR A 130 -11.36 3.98 30.80
CA THR A 130 -10.97 4.26 29.40
C THR A 130 -12.15 4.63 28.51
N GLY A 131 -13.39 4.32 28.91
CA GLY A 131 -14.59 4.44 28.08
C GLY A 131 -14.73 3.35 27.01
N GLU A 132 -13.89 2.32 27.04
CA GLU A 132 -13.88 1.23 26.07
C GLU A 132 -15.16 0.39 26.17
N ILE A 133 -15.78 0.10 25.03
CA ILE A 133 -16.95 -0.80 24.93
C ILE A 133 -16.54 -2.02 24.10
N GLU A 134 -16.71 -3.21 24.67
CA GLU A 134 -16.38 -4.49 24.03
C GLU A 134 -17.47 -5.52 24.35
N CYS A 135 -17.91 -6.29 23.36
CA CYS A 135 -19.15 -7.07 23.46
C CYS A 135 -18.96 -8.52 23.90
N ASN A 136 -17.83 -9.16 23.58
CA ASN A 136 -17.54 -10.57 23.94
C ASN A 136 -18.71 -11.55 23.66
N TRP A 137 -19.41 -11.34 22.53
CA TRP A 137 -20.56 -12.15 22.12
C TRP A 137 -20.16 -13.59 21.74
N ALA A 138 -21.11 -14.52 21.80
CA ALA A 138 -20.89 -15.87 21.33
C ALA A 138 -20.84 -15.92 19.78
N PRO A 139 -19.93 -16.69 19.16
CA PRO A 139 -19.89 -16.91 17.72
C PRO A 139 -21.25 -17.36 17.17
N ALA A 140 -21.76 -16.68 16.14
CA ALA A 140 -23.06 -16.97 15.53
C ALA A 140 -22.94 -17.67 14.17
N TYR A 141 -21.89 -17.36 13.40
CA TYR A 141 -21.56 -18.03 12.15
C TYR A 141 -20.05 -17.97 11.86
N ILE A 142 -19.51 -18.93 11.11
CA ILE A 142 -18.14 -18.89 10.57
C ILE A 142 -18.22 -18.96 9.06
N LEU A 143 -17.86 -17.86 8.39
CA LEU A 143 -17.75 -17.79 6.94
C LEU A 143 -16.39 -18.37 6.53
N ASN A 144 -16.43 -19.41 5.71
CA ASN A 144 -15.24 -19.96 5.07
C ASN A 144 -15.12 -19.24 3.72
N THR A 145 -14.13 -18.36 3.55
CA THR A 145 -13.94 -17.65 2.28
C THR A 145 -13.36 -18.61 1.22
N GLN A 146 -13.43 -18.25 -0.06
CA GLN A 146 -12.98 -19.11 -1.15
C GLN A 146 -11.75 -18.52 -1.84
N THR A 147 -10.81 -19.37 -2.25
CA THR A 147 -9.64 -18.96 -3.05
C THR A 147 -9.98 -18.45 -4.46
N SER A 148 -11.21 -18.75 -4.92
CA SER A 148 -11.80 -18.25 -6.17
C SER A 148 -12.37 -16.83 -6.07
N TRP A 149 -12.50 -16.26 -4.88
CA TRP A 149 -13.05 -14.92 -4.69
C TRP A 149 -12.02 -13.84 -5.08
N THR A 150 -12.50 -12.66 -5.51
CA THR A 150 -11.65 -11.53 -5.91
C THR A 150 -11.38 -10.63 -4.70
N SER A 151 -10.14 -10.15 -4.50
CA SER A 151 -9.82 -9.26 -3.37
C SER A 151 -10.68 -8.00 -3.44
N GLY A 152 -11.14 -7.48 -2.31
CA GLY A 152 -12.13 -6.41 -2.27
C GLY A 152 -12.62 -6.09 -0.87
N VAL A 153 -13.46 -5.05 -0.77
CA VAL A 153 -14.30 -4.80 0.40
C VAL A 153 -15.54 -5.70 0.31
N TYR A 154 -15.93 -6.31 1.42
CA TYR A 154 -17.04 -7.26 1.52
C TYR A 154 -18.02 -6.83 2.62
N LEU A 155 -19.30 -7.08 2.35
CA LEU A 155 -20.38 -6.93 3.32
C LEU A 155 -21.00 -8.30 3.62
N ALA A 156 -21.27 -8.57 4.88
CA ALA A 156 -22.28 -9.54 5.29
C ALA A 156 -23.55 -8.76 5.68
N GLN A 157 -24.55 -8.74 4.80
CA GLN A 157 -25.85 -8.16 5.08
C GLN A 157 -26.68 -9.16 5.90
N LEU A 158 -26.82 -8.90 7.20
CA LEU A 158 -27.71 -9.64 8.08
C LEU A 158 -29.16 -9.20 7.79
N THR A 159 -30.10 -10.14 7.71
CA THR A 159 -31.54 -9.85 7.59
C THR A 159 -32.35 -10.77 8.49
N ASN A 160 -33.12 -10.24 9.45
CA ASN A 160 -33.97 -11.04 10.33
C ASN A 160 -35.36 -11.34 9.72
N SER A 161 -36.13 -12.24 10.33
CA SER A 161 -37.46 -12.64 9.85
C SER A 161 -38.53 -11.54 9.84
N GLN A 162 -38.26 -10.37 10.44
CA GLN A 162 -39.11 -9.17 10.37
C GLN A 162 -38.70 -8.21 9.25
N GLY A 163 -37.63 -8.51 8.51
CA GLY A 163 -37.10 -7.64 7.45
C GLY A 163 -36.23 -6.49 7.94
N PHE A 164 -35.77 -6.52 9.20
CA PHE A 164 -34.73 -5.62 9.69
C PHE A 164 -33.34 -6.13 9.32
N GLN A 165 -32.44 -5.20 9.00
CA GLN A 165 -31.14 -5.46 8.39
C GLN A 165 -30.00 -4.68 9.04
N ASN A 166 -28.80 -5.26 9.02
CA ASN A 166 -27.56 -4.65 9.52
C ASN A 166 -26.35 -5.23 8.77
N TYR A 167 -25.31 -4.44 8.53
CA TYR A 167 -24.07 -4.89 7.90
C TYR A 167 -23.04 -5.37 8.91
N ILE A 168 -22.16 -6.27 8.46
CA ILE A 168 -20.80 -6.44 8.97
C ILE A 168 -19.85 -6.23 7.79
N GLU A 169 -18.90 -5.30 7.90
CA GLU A 169 -17.89 -5.01 6.87
C GLU A 169 -16.57 -5.73 7.16
N PHE A 170 -15.90 -6.24 6.12
CA PHE A 170 -14.54 -6.79 6.19
C PHE A 170 -13.82 -6.73 4.83
N VAL A 171 -12.49 -6.81 4.83
CA VAL A 171 -11.68 -6.92 3.60
C VAL A 171 -11.31 -8.38 3.31
N LEU A 172 -11.36 -8.77 2.03
CA LEU A 172 -10.73 -9.99 1.54
C LEU A 172 -9.40 -9.64 0.86
N ARG A 173 -8.28 -10.06 1.47
CA ARG A 173 -6.92 -9.85 0.95
C ARG A 173 -6.56 -10.88 -0.14
N ASP A 174 -5.43 -10.69 -0.82
CA ASP A 174 -4.83 -11.69 -1.70
C ASP A 174 -3.31 -11.72 -1.51
N ASP A 175 -2.85 -12.35 -0.44
CA ASP A 175 -1.42 -12.42 -0.13
C ASP A 175 -0.64 -13.30 -1.13
N SER A 176 -1.34 -13.98 -2.05
CA SER A 176 -0.74 -14.79 -3.11
C SER A 176 -0.44 -14.00 -4.39
N ARG A 177 -1.06 -12.83 -4.56
CA ARG A 177 -0.92 -11.96 -5.75
C ARG A 177 -0.54 -10.54 -5.35
N VAL A 178 0.66 -10.14 -5.74
CA VAL A 178 1.02 -8.72 -5.82
C VAL A 178 0.37 -8.12 -7.07
N ALA A 179 -0.57 -7.19 -6.88
CA ALA A 179 -1.14 -6.38 -7.95
C ALA A 179 -0.31 -5.12 -8.21
N ALA A 180 -0.64 -4.34 -9.23
CA ALA A 180 0.03 -3.06 -9.48
C ALA A 180 -0.22 -2.03 -8.36
N LEU A 181 -1.44 -1.99 -7.81
CA LEU A 181 -1.85 -1.07 -6.75
C LEU A 181 -2.35 -1.82 -5.51
N LEU A 182 -2.18 -1.21 -4.33
CA LEU A 182 -2.85 -1.60 -3.09
C LEU A 182 -3.76 -0.47 -2.63
N TYR A 183 -5.02 -0.77 -2.34
CA TYR A 183 -5.92 0.11 -1.60
C TYR A 183 -5.90 -0.23 -0.10
N GLN A 184 -5.74 0.79 0.74
CA GLN A 184 -5.88 0.71 2.20
C GLN A 184 -7.26 1.21 2.64
N GLN A 185 -7.98 0.41 3.42
CA GLN A 185 -9.23 0.81 4.08
C GLN A 185 -8.97 1.35 5.49
N PRO A 186 -9.43 2.57 5.82
CA PRO A 186 -9.13 3.24 7.08
C PRO A 186 -10.07 2.84 8.23
N VAL A 187 -10.09 1.54 8.57
CA VAL A 187 -11.00 1.01 9.60
C VAL A 187 -10.69 1.54 11.01
N THR A 188 -9.45 2.00 11.28
CA THR A 188 -9.16 2.73 12.51
C THR A 188 -9.92 4.05 12.60
N THR A 189 -10.09 4.79 11.50
CA THR A 189 -10.90 6.01 11.47
C THR A 189 -12.38 5.71 11.68
N TYR A 190 -12.92 4.71 11.00
CA TYR A 190 -14.32 4.30 11.20
C TYR A 190 -14.56 3.98 12.68
N GLN A 191 -13.61 3.28 13.33
CA GLN A 191 -13.73 2.89 14.73
C GLN A 191 -13.46 4.03 15.72
N ALA A 192 -12.62 5.00 15.37
CA ALA A 192 -12.40 6.23 16.16
C ALA A 192 -13.67 7.07 16.31
N TYR A 193 -14.50 7.14 15.26
CA TYR A 193 -15.80 7.83 15.28
C TYR A 193 -16.97 6.94 15.71
N ASN A 194 -16.80 5.62 15.78
CA ASN A 194 -17.87 4.69 16.13
C ASN A 194 -18.33 4.88 17.58
N ASP A 195 -19.52 5.42 17.75
CA ASP A 195 -20.19 5.67 19.04
C ASP A 195 -21.16 4.55 19.44
N TYR A 196 -21.05 3.34 18.89
CA TYR A 196 -21.93 2.22 19.25
C TYR A 196 -21.99 1.96 20.77
N PRO A 197 -23.19 1.83 21.37
CA PRO A 197 -24.51 1.94 20.73
C PRO A 197 -24.96 3.39 20.51
N PHE A 198 -25.48 3.71 19.32
CA PHE A 198 -26.10 5.00 19.00
C PHE A 198 -27.47 5.14 19.69
N ASP A 199 -27.43 5.42 20.99
CA ASP A 199 -28.57 5.48 21.91
C ASP A 199 -28.73 6.85 22.61
N ASN A 200 -27.81 7.80 22.33
CA ASN A 200 -27.65 9.12 22.96
C ASN A 200 -27.50 9.07 24.50
N GLN A 201 -27.06 7.95 25.08
CA GLN A 201 -27.04 7.70 26.53
C GLN A 201 -25.79 6.96 27.02
N THR A 202 -25.33 5.94 26.31
CA THR A 202 -24.20 5.08 26.71
C THR A 202 -23.13 4.92 25.63
N GLY A 203 -23.45 5.20 24.35
CA GLY A 203 -22.51 5.17 23.23
C GLY A 203 -21.24 6.01 23.45
N LYS A 204 -20.09 5.49 22.99
CA LYS A 204 -18.77 6.16 23.13
C LYS A 204 -17.89 5.93 21.91
N SER A 205 -17.24 7.02 21.48
CA SER A 205 -16.18 7.08 20.46
C SER A 205 -14.94 7.77 21.05
N LEU A 206 -13.92 8.08 20.23
CA LEU A 206 -12.77 8.92 20.62
C LEU A 206 -13.07 10.44 20.59
N TYR A 207 -14.32 10.85 20.37
CA TYR A 207 -14.77 12.24 20.25
C TYR A 207 -15.84 12.62 21.28
N ALA A 208 -15.74 13.81 21.87
CA ALA A 208 -16.67 14.28 22.91
C ALA A 208 -18.06 14.67 22.37
N PHE A 209 -18.20 14.99 21.09
CA PHE A 209 -19.47 15.49 20.53
C PHE A 209 -20.53 14.38 20.32
N ASN A 210 -20.10 13.12 20.19
CA ASN A 210 -20.97 11.95 19.99
C ASN A 210 -20.76 10.86 21.06
N SER A 211 -20.19 11.21 22.21
CA SER A 211 -19.99 10.29 23.32
C SER A 211 -20.84 10.67 24.54
N TYR A 212 -21.43 9.67 25.18
CA TYR A 212 -22.46 9.82 26.20
C TYR A 212 -22.09 9.07 27.49
N GLY A 213 -22.91 9.20 28.53
CA GLY A 213 -22.73 8.52 29.80
C GLY A 213 -21.60 9.11 30.67
N ALA A 214 -20.93 8.25 31.44
CA ALA A 214 -19.94 8.66 32.45
C ALA A 214 -18.66 9.27 31.84
N THR A 215 -18.03 10.16 32.61
CA THR A 215 -16.72 10.77 32.30
C THR A 215 -15.59 9.74 32.41
N THR A 216 -14.62 9.79 31.50
CA THR A 216 -13.45 8.89 31.43
C THR A 216 -12.17 9.63 31.83
N VAL A 217 -10.99 8.99 31.72
CA VAL A 217 -9.68 9.66 31.91
C VAL A 217 -9.43 10.84 30.96
N SER A 218 -10.20 10.99 29.88
CA SER A 218 -10.13 12.17 28.99
C SER A 218 -10.60 13.47 29.66
N GLY A 219 -11.32 13.37 30.79
CA GLY A 219 -12.06 14.47 31.39
C GLY A 219 -13.40 14.79 30.71
N GLY A 220 -13.72 14.12 29.60
CA GLY A 220 -15.00 14.17 28.90
C GLY A 220 -15.72 12.81 28.91
N ALA A 221 -16.86 12.74 28.22
CA ALA A 221 -17.60 11.49 28.05
C ALA A 221 -16.97 10.55 26.99
N ASN A 222 -16.06 11.05 26.14
CA ASN A 222 -15.40 10.24 25.13
C ASN A 222 -14.44 9.21 25.72
N ALA A 223 -14.30 8.10 25.01
CA ALA A 223 -13.28 7.11 25.31
C ALA A 223 -11.88 7.61 24.90
N VAL A 224 -10.87 6.91 25.41
CA VAL A 224 -9.48 6.92 24.90
C VAL A 224 -9.08 5.58 24.27
N LYS A 225 -10.01 4.62 24.25
CA LYS A 225 -9.87 3.28 23.65
C LYS A 225 -11.19 2.86 23.01
N VAL A 226 -11.13 2.25 21.84
CA VAL A 226 -12.31 1.73 21.10
C VAL A 226 -12.00 0.37 20.50
N SER A 227 -12.73 -0.67 20.93
CA SER A 227 -12.53 -2.05 20.47
C SER A 227 -13.31 -2.36 19.19
N PHE A 228 -12.74 -3.11 18.25
CA PHE A 228 -13.40 -3.73 17.10
C PHE A 228 -14.27 -4.93 17.48
N ASP A 229 -14.17 -5.45 18.71
CA ASP A 229 -15.03 -6.51 19.23
C ASP A 229 -16.41 -5.99 19.70
N ARG A 230 -17.00 -5.05 18.93
CA ARG A 230 -18.38 -4.55 19.00
C ARG A 230 -18.88 -4.13 17.60
N PRO A 231 -20.19 -4.06 17.35
CA PRO A 231 -20.74 -3.54 16.09
C PRO A 231 -20.31 -2.11 15.76
N TYR A 232 -20.34 -1.77 14.46
CA TYR A 232 -20.48 -0.38 14.04
C TYR A 232 -21.92 0.10 14.25
N HIS A 233 -22.05 1.37 14.63
CA HIS A 233 -23.34 1.99 14.86
C HIS A 233 -24.20 2.14 13.59
N GLY A 234 -25.49 2.40 13.79
CA GLY A 234 -26.41 2.77 12.72
C GLY A 234 -26.77 1.58 11.84
N ASP A 235 -26.39 1.59 10.57
CA ASP A 235 -26.64 0.46 9.65
C ASP A 235 -25.65 -0.69 9.78
N GLY A 236 -24.54 -0.51 10.52
CA GLY A 236 -23.45 -1.50 10.62
C GLY A 236 -22.19 -1.12 9.84
N THR A 237 -22.12 0.10 9.30
CA THR A 237 -20.89 0.65 8.69
C THR A 237 -20.45 2.00 9.27
N GLY A 238 -21.13 2.51 10.31
CA GLY A 238 -20.75 3.77 10.98
C GLY A 238 -21.35 5.04 10.34
N ASN A 239 -22.52 4.92 9.72
CA ASN A 239 -23.04 5.90 8.77
C ASN A 239 -23.47 7.28 9.33
N LYS A 240 -23.49 7.51 10.65
CA LYS A 240 -24.05 8.77 11.21
C LYS A 240 -23.11 9.96 11.16
N TRP A 241 -21.81 9.70 11.23
CA TRP A 241 -20.79 10.75 11.37
C TRP A 241 -19.93 10.92 10.10
N GLY A 242 -20.40 10.42 8.96
CA GLY A 242 -19.70 10.49 7.67
C GLY A 242 -18.62 9.43 7.48
N GLN A 243 -18.02 8.92 8.56
CA GLN A 243 -16.82 8.10 8.50
C GLN A 243 -17.11 6.62 8.21
N THR A 244 -17.42 6.35 6.94
CA THR A 244 -17.79 5.03 6.44
C THR A 244 -17.43 4.90 4.96
N PHE A 245 -17.05 3.69 4.56
CA PHE A 245 -16.62 3.30 3.20
C PHE A 245 -17.51 3.87 2.08
N PHE A 246 -18.83 3.94 2.30
CA PHE A 246 -19.77 4.38 1.27
C PHE A 246 -19.75 5.88 0.97
N ILE A 247 -19.21 6.72 1.86
CA ILE A 247 -19.28 8.17 1.73
C ILE A 247 -18.05 8.73 1.03
N TRP A 248 -16.83 8.30 1.38
CA TRP A 248 -15.60 8.88 0.81
C TRP A 248 -14.85 7.93 -0.13
N GLU A 249 -14.85 6.63 0.13
CA GLU A 249 -13.96 5.66 -0.50
C GLU A 249 -14.64 4.95 -1.70
N PHE A 250 -15.90 4.56 -1.56
CA PHE A 250 -16.61 3.73 -2.54
C PHE A 250 -16.78 4.37 -3.94
N PRO A 251 -17.01 5.69 -4.10
CA PRO A 251 -17.00 6.33 -5.42
C PRO A 251 -15.66 6.17 -6.14
N PHE A 252 -14.54 6.28 -5.41
CA PHE A 252 -13.20 6.05 -5.95
C PHE A 252 -12.99 4.58 -6.32
N VAL A 253 -13.36 3.64 -5.44
CA VAL A 253 -13.27 2.19 -5.70
C VAL A 253 -14.05 1.81 -6.95
N ARG A 254 -15.30 2.25 -7.08
CA ARG A 254 -16.14 2.03 -8.27
C ARG A 254 -15.49 2.59 -9.54
N TRP A 255 -14.94 3.80 -9.49
CA TRP A 255 -14.27 4.40 -10.64
C TRP A 255 -12.96 3.68 -11.01
N MET A 256 -12.14 3.31 -10.02
CA MET A 256 -10.86 2.61 -10.21
C MET A 256 -11.08 1.22 -10.82
N GLU A 257 -12.03 0.47 -10.28
CA GLU A 257 -12.39 -0.85 -10.81
C GLU A 257 -12.95 -0.79 -12.24
N LYS A 258 -13.89 0.14 -12.49
CA LYS A 258 -14.45 0.42 -13.82
C LYS A 258 -13.38 0.77 -14.85
N SER A 259 -12.32 1.44 -14.41
CA SER A 259 -11.17 1.86 -15.23
C SER A 259 -10.17 0.71 -15.48
N GLY A 260 -10.37 -0.47 -14.87
CA GLY A 260 -9.60 -1.67 -15.16
C GLY A 260 -8.20 -1.71 -14.55
N TYR A 261 -7.94 -0.91 -13.50
CA TYR A 261 -6.70 -0.99 -12.73
C TYR A 261 -6.56 -2.36 -12.02
N ASP A 262 -5.33 -2.85 -11.90
CA ASP A 262 -5.02 -4.09 -11.16
C ASP A 262 -4.72 -3.72 -9.71
N VAL A 263 -5.63 -4.07 -8.80
CA VAL A 263 -5.62 -3.63 -7.40
C VAL A 263 -6.02 -4.76 -6.45
N THR A 264 -5.30 -4.87 -5.33
CA THR A 264 -5.71 -5.64 -4.16
C THR A 264 -6.11 -4.70 -3.02
N TYR A 265 -6.77 -5.27 -2.01
CA TYR A 265 -7.38 -4.53 -0.90
C TYR A 265 -6.79 -5.05 0.43
N ALA A 266 -6.48 -4.13 1.34
CA ALA A 266 -6.12 -4.41 2.72
C ALA A 266 -6.72 -3.34 3.66
N THR A 267 -6.69 -3.58 4.97
CA THR A 267 -7.01 -2.58 6.00
C THR A 267 -5.74 -1.95 6.55
N ASP A 268 -5.85 -0.78 7.17
CA ASP A 268 -4.76 -0.16 7.92
C ASP A 268 -4.14 -1.11 8.98
N ILE A 269 -4.96 -1.94 9.64
CA ILE A 269 -4.54 -3.00 10.58
C ILE A 269 -3.57 -4.00 9.92
N ASP A 270 -3.74 -4.31 8.64
CA ASP A 270 -2.83 -5.18 7.90
C ASP A 270 -1.49 -4.47 7.64
N THR A 271 -1.52 -3.17 7.33
CA THR A 271 -0.31 -2.34 7.22
C THR A 271 0.41 -2.18 8.56
N HIS A 272 -0.31 -2.11 9.68
CA HIS A 272 0.31 -2.18 11.01
C HIS A 272 0.99 -3.53 11.25
N THR A 273 0.31 -4.62 10.89
CA THR A 273 0.74 -6.00 11.19
C THR A 273 1.89 -6.45 10.29
N ASN A 274 1.91 -6.01 9.03
CA ASN A 274 2.90 -6.39 8.02
C ASN A 274 3.21 -5.23 7.06
N GLY A 275 3.68 -4.09 7.59
CA GLY A 275 4.02 -2.91 6.77
C GLY A 275 5.06 -3.15 5.67
N GLY A 276 5.86 -4.22 5.78
CA GLY A 276 6.74 -4.68 4.70
C GLY A 276 5.99 -5.11 3.43
N MET A 277 4.70 -5.42 3.49
CA MET A 277 3.90 -5.79 2.32
C MET A 277 3.78 -4.64 1.30
N LEU A 278 3.85 -3.38 1.75
CA LEU A 278 3.76 -2.21 0.86
C LEU A 278 4.88 -2.19 -0.19
N LEU A 279 6.06 -2.72 0.15
CA LEU A 279 7.26 -2.74 -0.71
C LEU A 279 7.11 -3.54 -2.01
N ASN A 280 6.05 -4.35 -2.14
CA ASN A 280 5.83 -5.19 -3.32
C ASN A 280 5.07 -4.45 -4.44
N TYR A 281 4.30 -3.42 -4.09
CA TYR A 281 3.38 -2.75 -5.01
C TYR A 281 4.05 -1.63 -5.81
N LEU A 282 3.44 -1.21 -6.92
CA LEU A 282 3.89 -0.02 -7.67
C LEU A 282 3.30 1.26 -7.07
N GLY A 283 2.11 1.21 -6.46
CA GLY A 283 1.57 2.33 -5.70
C GLY A 283 0.60 1.93 -4.58
N ILE A 284 0.66 2.66 -3.46
CA ILE A 284 -0.26 2.52 -2.33
C ILE A 284 -1.28 3.67 -2.37
N LEU A 285 -2.55 3.35 -2.18
CA LEU A 285 -3.66 4.30 -2.21
C LEU A 285 -4.27 4.43 -0.81
N SER A 286 -4.15 5.62 -0.25
CA SER A 286 -4.90 6.11 0.91
C SER A 286 -6.03 6.99 0.36
N VAL A 287 -7.27 6.64 0.65
CA VAL A 287 -8.46 7.20 0.01
C VAL A 287 -9.50 7.51 1.07
N GLY A 288 -10.27 8.58 0.88
CA GLY A 288 -11.36 8.93 1.79
C GLY A 288 -10.84 9.49 3.11
N HIS A 289 -11.18 8.90 4.26
CA HIS A 289 -10.76 9.44 5.56
C HIS A 289 -9.81 8.53 6.37
N ASP A 290 -8.51 8.76 6.26
CA ASP A 290 -7.44 7.87 6.74
C ASP A 290 -6.63 8.51 7.89
N GLU A 291 -7.33 8.98 8.93
CA GLU A 291 -6.83 9.87 10.00
C GLU A 291 -5.99 9.18 11.10
N TYR A 292 -6.33 7.94 11.49
CA TYR A 292 -5.91 7.33 12.78
C TYR A 292 -4.66 6.43 12.75
N TRP A 293 -3.57 6.95 12.21
CA TRP A 293 -2.39 6.15 11.90
C TRP A 293 -1.56 5.72 13.11
N SER A 294 -1.40 4.41 13.28
CA SER A 294 -0.46 3.86 14.25
C SER A 294 0.98 3.99 13.75
N ARG A 295 1.95 4.01 14.67
CA ARG A 295 3.36 4.19 14.29
C ARG A 295 3.89 3.22 13.22
N PRO A 296 3.63 1.89 13.30
CA PRO A 296 4.04 0.97 12.26
C PRO A 296 3.46 1.29 10.87
N MET A 297 2.25 1.86 10.79
CA MET A 297 1.66 2.27 9.51
C MET A 297 2.43 3.45 8.89
N TYR A 298 2.67 4.51 9.66
CA TYR A 298 3.42 5.69 9.17
C TYR A 298 4.88 5.31 8.80
N ASP A 299 5.55 4.54 9.65
CA ASP A 299 6.92 4.07 9.39
C ASP A 299 6.97 3.17 8.13
N ALA A 300 5.92 2.38 7.85
CA ALA A 300 5.79 1.59 6.62
C ALA A 300 5.57 2.44 5.36
N PHE A 301 4.73 3.48 5.39
CA PHE A 301 4.53 4.37 4.25
C PHE A 301 5.79 5.19 3.92
N ILE A 302 6.56 5.62 4.92
CA ILE A 302 7.91 6.19 4.71
C ILE A 302 8.80 5.16 4.00
N ALA A 303 8.89 3.93 4.51
CA ALA A 303 9.73 2.89 3.93
C ALA A 303 9.31 2.53 2.49
N ALA A 304 8.01 2.53 2.18
CA ALA A 304 7.48 2.30 0.85
C ALA A 304 7.92 3.41 -0.13
N ARG A 305 7.70 4.68 0.23
CA ARG A 305 8.18 5.83 -0.55
C ARG A 305 9.69 5.76 -0.77
N ASP A 306 10.46 5.53 0.29
CA ASP A 306 11.93 5.58 0.24
C ASP A 306 12.54 4.36 -0.48
N ALA A 307 11.76 3.28 -0.65
CA ALA A 307 12.09 2.14 -1.53
C ALA A 307 11.65 2.32 -3.00
N GLY A 308 10.91 3.38 -3.34
CA GLY A 308 10.47 3.68 -4.72
C GLY A 308 9.00 3.40 -5.02
N VAL A 309 8.21 2.97 -4.04
CA VAL A 309 6.76 2.76 -4.19
C VAL A 309 6.04 4.11 -4.21
N ASN A 310 5.16 4.32 -5.19
CA ASN A 310 4.41 5.57 -5.32
C ASN A 310 3.30 5.67 -4.26
N LEU A 311 2.93 6.88 -3.81
CA LEU A 311 1.87 7.09 -2.81
C LEU A 311 0.80 8.04 -3.33
N GLY A 312 -0.47 7.63 -3.27
CA GLY A 312 -1.63 8.45 -3.62
C GLY A 312 -2.53 8.69 -2.41
N PHE A 313 -2.58 9.95 -1.95
CA PHE A 313 -3.46 10.40 -0.86
C PHE A 313 -4.68 11.13 -1.45
N PHE A 314 -5.72 10.37 -1.81
CA PHE A 314 -6.99 10.87 -2.35
C PHE A 314 -7.95 11.18 -1.19
N SER A 315 -7.50 12.09 -0.34
CA SER A 315 -7.96 12.29 1.04
C SER A 315 -7.47 13.65 1.56
N ALA A 316 -8.12 14.18 2.61
CA ALA A 316 -7.55 15.17 3.53
C ALA A 316 -7.63 14.66 4.96
N ASN A 317 -6.90 15.32 5.87
CA ASN A 317 -6.78 14.94 7.28
C ASN A 317 -6.21 13.52 7.51
N ARG A 318 -5.58 12.94 6.48
CA ARG A 318 -4.88 11.66 6.60
C ARG A 318 -3.76 11.76 7.64
N SER A 319 -3.57 10.68 8.40
CA SER A 319 -2.52 10.53 9.40
C SER A 319 -2.38 11.74 10.34
N GLU A 320 -3.48 12.32 10.82
CA GLU A 320 -3.40 13.41 11.82
C GLU A 320 -3.01 12.88 13.20
N TRP A 321 -3.64 11.81 13.69
CA TRP A 321 -3.41 11.30 15.04
C TRP A 321 -2.52 10.06 15.05
N GLN A 322 -1.50 10.03 15.92
CA GLN A 322 -0.82 8.78 16.22
C GLN A 322 -1.72 7.92 17.11
N THR A 323 -1.93 6.67 16.70
CA THR A 323 -2.61 5.65 17.50
C THR A 323 -1.66 4.56 18.00
N ARG A 324 -2.12 3.79 18.98
CA ARG A 324 -1.63 2.44 19.23
C ARG A 324 -2.74 1.43 18.98
N LEU A 325 -2.34 0.19 18.69
CA LEU A 325 -3.23 -0.96 18.70
C LEU A 325 -2.88 -1.83 19.91
N GLU A 326 -3.89 -2.32 20.61
CA GLU A 326 -3.78 -3.26 21.73
C GLU A 326 -4.66 -4.50 21.47
N SER A 327 -4.46 -5.57 22.25
CA SER A 327 -5.33 -6.75 22.22
C SER A 327 -6.67 -6.48 22.89
N SER A 328 -7.74 -7.18 22.47
CA SER A 328 -9.01 -7.20 23.21
C SER A 328 -8.89 -7.92 24.55
N SER A 329 -9.92 -7.85 25.39
CA SER A 329 -9.91 -8.45 26.75
C SER A 329 -9.71 -9.97 26.77
N ILE A 330 -9.99 -10.65 25.65
CA ILE A 330 -9.73 -12.09 25.44
C ILE A 330 -8.36 -12.38 24.79
N GLY A 331 -7.53 -11.37 24.57
CA GLY A 331 -6.13 -11.51 24.13
C GLY A 331 -5.89 -11.52 22.62
N VAL A 332 -6.92 -11.35 21.78
CA VAL A 332 -6.75 -11.27 20.32
C VAL A 332 -6.09 -9.94 19.97
N SER A 333 -4.93 -9.98 19.30
CA SER A 333 -4.13 -8.80 18.93
C SER A 333 -4.85 -7.84 18.00
N ASN A 334 -4.48 -6.56 18.09
CA ASN A 334 -4.88 -5.50 17.16
C ASN A 334 -6.41 -5.27 17.09
N ARG A 335 -7.11 -5.52 18.20
CA ARG A 335 -8.57 -5.33 18.32
C ARG A 335 -8.95 -4.01 18.96
N VAL A 336 -8.07 -3.33 19.68
CA VAL A 336 -8.39 -2.07 20.37
C VAL A 336 -7.57 -0.92 19.81
N VAL A 337 -8.22 0.10 19.25
CA VAL A 337 -7.56 1.35 18.84
C VAL A 337 -7.48 2.28 20.04
N VAL A 338 -6.29 2.81 20.30
CA VAL A 338 -5.99 3.64 21.48
C VAL A 338 -5.54 5.02 21.03
N CYS A 339 -6.21 6.07 21.53
CA CYS A 339 -5.79 7.45 21.38
C CYS A 339 -6.25 8.32 22.55
N TYR A 340 -5.30 8.92 23.27
CA TYR A 340 -5.56 9.81 24.41
C TYR A 340 -5.71 11.28 24.01
N ARG A 341 -5.24 11.65 22.80
CA ARG A 341 -5.14 13.03 22.28
C ARG A 341 -4.39 14.02 23.18
N ASN A 342 -3.69 13.54 24.21
CA ASN A 342 -3.11 14.34 25.27
C ASN A 342 -1.92 13.60 25.90
N ALA A 343 -0.70 14.05 25.60
CA ALA A 343 0.52 13.33 26.03
C ALA A 343 0.69 13.20 27.56
N PRO A 344 0.28 14.18 28.40
CA PRO A 344 0.19 14.00 29.85
C PRO A 344 -0.79 12.93 30.35
N LEU A 345 -1.94 12.72 29.70
CA LEU A 345 -2.93 11.71 30.09
C LEU A 345 -2.57 10.29 29.62
N ASP A 346 -1.81 10.18 28.53
CA ASP A 346 -1.41 8.90 27.95
C ASP A 346 -0.41 8.15 28.87
N PRO A 347 -0.72 6.94 29.38
CA PRO A 347 0.12 6.24 30.35
C PRO A 347 1.42 5.66 29.78
N ILE A 348 1.62 5.64 28.46
CA ILE A 348 2.88 5.16 27.89
C ILE A 348 4.04 6.09 28.28
N THR A 349 5.19 5.52 28.66
CA THR A 349 6.37 6.29 29.07
C THR A 349 7.30 6.64 27.92
N ASP A 350 7.29 5.86 26.83
CA ASP A 350 8.02 6.16 25.60
C ASP A 350 7.36 7.36 24.89
N PRO A 351 8.06 8.51 24.71
CA PRO A 351 7.51 9.66 24.03
C PRO A 351 7.15 9.38 22.57
N THR A 352 7.85 8.46 21.90
CA THR A 352 7.61 8.13 20.48
C THR A 352 6.35 7.29 20.25
N LEU A 353 5.73 6.79 21.32
CA LEU A 353 4.49 6.00 21.29
C LEU A 353 3.27 6.76 21.84
N LYS A 354 3.43 8.05 22.19
CA LYS A 354 2.35 8.92 22.67
C LYS A 354 1.29 9.13 21.59
N THR A 355 0.03 9.16 21.98
CA THR A 355 -1.11 9.25 21.06
C THR A 355 -1.67 10.67 21.02
N VAL A 356 -1.05 11.47 20.15
CA VAL A 356 -1.29 12.91 19.90
C VAL A 356 -1.18 13.18 18.39
N GLU A 357 -1.40 14.43 17.95
CA GLU A 357 -1.17 14.82 16.55
C GLU A 357 0.27 14.53 16.12
N TRP A 358 0.45 14.00 14.91
CA TRP A 358 1.75 13.58 14.36
C TRP A 358 2.74 14.74 14.25
N ARG A 359 2.27 15.93 13.89
CA ARG A 359 3.05 17.18 13.81
C ARG A 359 3.62 17.67 15.14
N ASP A 360 2.99 17.34 16.25
CA ASP A 360 3.17 18.04 17.52
C ASP A 360 4.15 17.35 18.49
N PRO A 361 4.69 18.06 19.49
CA PRO A 361 5.51 17.45 20.52
C PRO A 361 4.74 16.41 21.35
N PRO A 362 5.32 15.23 21.64
CA PRO A 362 6.72 14.88 21.45
C PRO A 362 7.06 14.20 20.11
N LEU A 363 6.10 13.99 19.22
CA LEU A 363 6.30 13.23 17.97
C LEU A 363 7.09 14.02 16.93
N ASN A 364 6.77 15.29 16.71
CA ASN A 364 7.47 16.21 15.81
C ASN A 364 7.63 15.68 14.37
N ARG A 365 6.62 14.97 13.85
CA ARG A 365 6.61 14.30 12.53
C ARG A 365 5.44 14.83 11.66
N PRO A 366 5.48 16.11 11.23
CA PRO A 366 4.39 16.70 10.45
C PRO A 366 4.13 15.94 9.15
N GLU A 367 2.84 15.79 8.85
CA GLU A 367 2.27 14.91 7.84
C GLU A 367 2.73 15.30 6.42
N GLN A 368 3.00 16.59 6.20
CA GLN A 368 3.52 17.10 4.93
C GLN A 368 4.92 16.55 4.59
N THR A 369 5.68 16.05 5.57
CA THR A 369 6.96 15.36 5.31
C THR A 369 6.80 14.00 4.63
N LEU A 370 5.58 13.45 4.63
CA LEU A 370 5.17 12.28 3.87
C LEU A 370 4.27 12.67 2.69
N ALA A 371 3.15 13.37 2.93
CA ALA A 371 2.11 13.64 1.94
C ALA A 371 2.32 14.94 1.11
N GLY A 372 3.30 15.78 1.44
CA GLY A 372 3.56 17.07 0.77
C GLY A 372 2.69 18.23 1.24
N VAL A 373 1.53 17.95 1.87
CA VAL A 373 0.62 18.90 2.53
C VAL A 373 0.03 18.24 3.80
N GLN A 374 -0.47 19.03 4.75
CA GLN A 374 -1.06 18.55 6.01
C GLN A 374 -2.33 19.32 6.38
N PHE A 375 -3.16 18.72 7.23
CA PHE A 375 -4.45 19.30 7.65
C PHE A 375 -4.30 20.74 8.15
N VAL A 376 -5.28 21.57 7.78
CA VAL A 376 -5.35 22.96 8.20
C VAL A 376 -6.65 23.27 8.93
N ASN A 377 -7.78 22.82 8.37
CA ASN A 377 -9.10 23.10 8.91
C ASN A 377 -10.20 22.31 8.19
N GLN A 378 -11.40 22.43 8.74
CA GLN A 378 -12.63 21.88 8.21
C GLN A 378 -13.63 23.00 7.84
N THR A 379 -14.56 22.71 6.95
CA THR A 379 -15.68 23.58 6.56
C THR A 379 -16.92 23.31 7.44
N LEU A 380 -18.03 24.01 7.21
CA LEU A 380 -19.30 23.69 7.86
C LEU A 380 -19.93 22.42 7.26
N TRP A 381 -19.83 21.29 7.96
CA TRP A 381 -20.53 20.06 7.57
C TRP A 381 -22.04 20.26 7.56
N THR A 382 -22.66 20.03 6.40
CA THR A 382 -24.13 19.97 6.24
C THR A 382 -24.49 18.82 5.29
N PRO A 383 -25.33 17.85 5.70
CA PRO A 383 -25.54 16.61 4.95
C PRO A 383 -26.48 16.74 3.72
N GLN A 384 -26.64 17.94 3.17
CA GLN A 384 -27.50 18.19 2.01
C GLN A 384 -26.88 19.08 0.93
N THR A 385 -26.33 20.28 1.25
CA THR A 385 -25.97 21.27 0.19
C THR A 385 -24.86 22.29 0.50
N GLY A 386 -24.45 22.54 1.75
CA GLY A 386 -23.88 23.85 2.12
C GLY A 386 -22.37 23.95 2.41
N GLY A 387 -21.64 22.83 2.47
CA GLY A 387 -20.30 22.82 3.10
C GLY A 387 -19.07 22.89 2.17
N TYR A 388 -19.23 22.74 0.86
CA TYR A 388 -18.12 22.36 -0.03
C TYR A 388 -17.76 23.45 -1.03
N TYR A 389 -16.46 23.68 -1.19
CA TYR A 389 -15.89 24.78 -1.97
C TYR A 389 -15.35 24.29 -3.32
N PRO A 390 -15.14 25.18 -4.31
CA PRO A 390 -14.51 24.82 -5.56
C PRO A 390 -13.03 24.48 -5.34
N TYR A 391 -12.58 23.39 -5.95
CA TYR A 391 -11.15 23.14 -6.18
C TYR A 391 -10.68 24.10 -7.28
N VAL A 392 -9.60 24.86 -7.03
CA VAL A 392 -9.08 25.89 -7.95
C VAL A 392 -7.68 25.51 -8.41
N VAL A 393 -7.53 25.24 -9.71
CA VAL A 393 -6.30 24.73 -10.31
C VAL A 393 -5.18 25.77 -10.28
N ALA A 394 -3.96 25.32 -10.00
CA ALA A 394 -2.72 26.08 -10.12
C ALA A 394 -1.62 25.19 -10.72
N ASN A 395 -0.68 25.77 -11.48
CA ASN A 395 0.37 25.03 -12.18
C ASN A 395 -0.20 23.94 -13.12
N SER A 396 -1.25 24.26 -13.86
CA SER A 396 -1.92 23.45 -14.91
C SER A 396 -0.98 22.85 -15.96
N GLY A 397 0.20 23.45 -16.18
CA GLY A 397 1.26 22.87 -17.00
C GLY A 397 1.96 21.63 -16.40
N ASN A 398 1.64 21.22 -15.17
CA ASN A 398 2.18 20.01 -14.55
C ASN A 398 1.61 18.74 -15.23
N TRP A 399 2.42 17.68 -15.31
CA TRP A 399 2.05 16.40 -15.93
C TRP A 399 0.78 15.77 -15.34
N VAL A 400 0.45 16.05 -14.08
CA VAL A 400 -0.77 15.58 -13.41
C VAL A 400 -2.03 16.06 -14.13
N TYR A 401 -1.98 17.23 -14.78
CA TYR A 401 -3.09 17.80 -15.56
C TYR A 401 -3.00 17.58 -17.08
N ALA A 402 -2.06 16.75 -17.56
CA ALA A 402 -1.90 16.48 -18.99
C ALA A 402 -3.21 15.95 -19.63
N GLY A 403 -3.65 16.57 -20.73
CA GLY A 403 -4.86 16.16 -21.45
C GLY A 403 -6.19 16.48 -20.75
N THR A 404 -6.19 17.12 -19.58
CA THR A 404 -7.42 17.53 -18.87
C THR A 404 -8.12 18.72 -19.52
N GLY A 405 -7.36 19.63 -20.15
CA GLY A 405 -7.86 20.91 -20.63
C GLY A 405 -8.03 21.99 -19.55
N PHE A 406 -7.53 21.76 -18.32
CA PHE A 406 -7.49 22.80 -17.29
C PHE A 406 -6.50 23.93 -17.63
N GLU A 407 -6.87 25.16 -17.25
CA GLU A 407 -5.97 26.32 -17.16
C GLU A 407 -5.78 26.77 -15.68
N ASP A 408 -4.87 27.72 -15.41
CA ASP A 408 -4.67 28.25 -14.05
C ASP A 408 -5.84 29.16 -13.63
N GLY A 409 -6.41 28.89 -12.44
CA GLY A 409 -7.63 29.53 -11.95
C GLY A 409 -8.94 28.86 -12.40
N ASP A 410 -8.85 27.82 -13.23
CA ASP A 410 -9.98 26.97 -13.59
C ASP A 410 -10.49 26.21 -12.34
N SER A 411 -11.78 25.86 -12.28
CA SER A 411 -12.36 25.29 -11.05
C SER A 411 -13.32 24.12 -11.25
N VAL A 412 -13.44 23.31 -10.19
CA VAL A 412 -14.36 22.17 -10.05
C VAL A 412 -15.18 22.36 -8.79
N PRO A 413 -16.52 22.52 -8.87
CA PRO A 413 -17.34 22.89 -7.72
C PRO A 413 -17.51 21.73 -6.73
N GLY A 414 -17.59 22.05 -5.43
CA GLY A 414 -18.16 21.15 -4.41
C GLY A 414 -17.31 19.95 -4.00
N ILE A 415 -15.98 19.98 -4.21
CA ILE A 415 -15.06 18.89 -3.79
C ILE A 415 -13.99 19.32 -2.77
N VAL A 416 -13.91 20.60 -2.38
CA VAL A 416 -13.02 21.07 -1.30
C VAL A 416 -13.77 21.12 0.04
N GLY A 417 -13.21 20.46 1.05
CA GLY A 417 -13.89 20.12 2.29
C GLY A 417 -14.52 18.71 2.22
N TYR A 418 -15.16 18.19 3.26
CA TYR A 418 -15.39 18.78 4.58
C TYR A 418 -14.09 19.16 5.28
N GLU A 419 -13.06 18.34 5.18
CA GLU A 419 -11.71 18.62 5.69
C GLU A 419 -10.73 18.92 4.56
N ALA A 420 -9.71 19.72 4.87
CA ALA A 420 -8.77 20.27 3.91
C ALA A 420 -7.34 20.33 4.45
N ASP A 421 -6.38 20.16 3.55
CA ASP A 421 -4.94 20.30 3.81
C ASP A 421 -4.35 21.47 3.04
N ARG A 422 -3.22 22.00 3.51
CA ARG A 422 -2.35 22.85 2.68
C ARG A 422 -0.88 22.71 3.03
N TRP A 423 -0.05 23.46 2.31
CA TRP A 423 1.36 23.61 2.64
C TRP A 423 1.56 24.57 3.82
N PHE A 424 2.54 24.27 4.67
CA PHE A 424 2.93 25.09 5.81
C PHE A 424 4.45 25.30 5.82
N SER A 425 4.88 26.55 5.62
CA SER A 425 6.30 26.91 5.52
C SER A 425 7.07 26.86 6.85
N GLN A 426 6.38 26.72 8.00
CA GLN A 426 7.03 26.56 9.31
C GLN A 426 7.40 25.12 9.66
N TYR A 427 6.86 24.13 8.95
CA TYR A 427 7.22 22.72 9.10
C TYR A 427 8.20 22.29 7.98
N PRO A 428 9.01 21.23 8.16
CA PRO A 428 9.94 20.77 7.13
C PRO A 428 9.23 20.35 5.84
N SER A 429 9.90 20.54 4.70
CA SER A 429 9.49 19.95 3.43
C SER A 429 9.65 18.42 3.45
N PRO A 430 8.88 17.68 2.64
CA PRO A 430 9.22 16.28 2.33
C PRO A 430 10.62 16.19 1.68
N PRO A 431 11.28 15.03 1.73
CA PRO A 431 12.47 14.78 0.93
C PRO A 431 12.07 14.71 -0.55
N VAL A 432 12.54 15.65 -1.37
CA VAL A 432 12.18 15.76 -2.79
C VAL A 432 13.41 15.82 -3.70
N VAL A 433 13.25 15.32 -4.93
CA VAL A 433 14.11 15.68 -6.06
C VAL A 433 13.86 17.15 -6.39
N SER A 434 14.94 17.94 -6.49
CA SER A 434 14.85 19.39 -6.72
C SER A 434 14.03 19.72 -7.98
N GLY A 435 13.11 20.68 -7.86
CA GLY A 435 12.22 21.09 -8.94
C GLY A 435 11.00 20.18 -9.21
N THR A 436 10.82 19.08 -8.44
CA THR A 436 9.65 18.18 -8.65
C THR A 436 8.44 18.50 -7.76
N TYR A 437 8.64 19.16 -6.61
CA TYR A 437 7.55 19.58 -5.73
C TYR A 437 6.71 20.69 -6.39
N THR A 438 5.41 20.47 -6.53
CA THR A 438 4.44 21.42 -7.10
C THR A 438 3.17 21.44 -6.27
N LEU A 439 2.66 22.64 -5.95
CA LEU A 439 1.29 22.81 -5.48
C LEU A 439 0.35 22.85 -6.69
N LEU A 440 -0.63 21.95 -6.71
CA LEU A 440 -1.51 21.72 -7.86
C LEU A 440 -2.84 22.49 -7.76
N SER A 441 -3.17 23.01 -6.58
CA SER A 441 -4.34 23.87 -6.39
C SER A 441 -4.09 24.90 -5.30
N ASN A 442 -4.88 25.97 -5.31
CA ASN A 442 -4.91 26.97 -4.25
C ASN A 442 -6.36 27.42 -4.04
N SER A 443 -7.12 26.58 -3.35
CA SER A 443 -8.59 26.59 -3.32
C SER A 443 -9.11 27.31 -2.07
N PRO A 444 -9.65 28.53 -2.16
CA PRO A 444 -10.09 29.29 -0.98
C PRO A 444 -11.35 28.68 -0.36
N PHE A 445 -11.42 28.64 0.97
CA PHE A 445 -12.62 28.19 1.69
C PHE A 445 -12.86 28.98 2.99
N THR A 446 -14.09 28.89 3.51
CA THR A 446 -14.44 29.40 4.84
C THR A 446 -14.56 28.23 5.82
N THR A 447 -13.86 28.33 6.94
CA THR A 447 -13.77 27.32 7.99
C THR A 447 -15.09 27.14 8.76
N SER A 448 -15.22 26.07 9.54
CA SER A 448 -16.30 25.93 10.53
C SER A 448 -16.28 27.01 11.62
N ALA A 449 -15.15 27.71 11.80
CA ALA A 449 -15.01 28.86 12.69
C ALA A 449 -15.35 30.21 12.02
N ASN A 450 -15.86 30.20 10.78
CA ASN A 450 -16.17 31.39 9.98
C ASN A 450 -14.95 32.30 9.73
N THR A 451 -13.77 31.70 9.55
CA THR A 451 -12.54 32.36 9.09
C THR A 451 -12.20 31.93 7.66
N SER A 452 -11.39 32.71 6.93
CA SER A 452 -10.91 32.31 5.61
C SER A 452 -9.59 31.56 5.71
N ASP A 453 -9.47 30.45 5.00
CA ASP A 453 -8.21 29.75 4.74
C ASP A 453 -8.24 29.15 3.30
N PHE A 454 -7.29 28.29 2.93
CA PHE A 454 -7.21 27.67 1.61
C PHE A 454 -6.68 26.23 1.65
N SER A 455 -7.08 25.43 0.66
CA SER A 455 -6.59 24.07 0.42
C SER A 455 -5.53 24.06 -0.68
N ASN A 456 -4.50 23.21 -0.55
CA ASN A 456 -3.60 22.85 -1.64
C ASN A 456 -3.57 21.33 -1.85
N ALA A 457 -3.79 20.88 -3.08
CA ALA A 457 -3.23 19.63 -3.58
C ALA A 457 -1.72 19.78 -3.84
N SER A 458 -0.98 18.69 -3.80
CA SER A 458 0.45 18.68 -4.17
C SER A 458 0.90 17.41 -4.88
N VAL A 459 2.03 17.52 -5.57
CA VAL A 459 2.76 16.38 -6.12
C VAL A 459 4.26 16.60 -5.94
N TYR A 460 5.02 15.54 -5.64
CA TYR A 460 6.49 15.57 -5.63
C TYR A 460 7.08 14.22 -6.02
N GLN A 461 8.37 14.19 -6.37
CA GLN A 461 9.13 12.95 -6.52
C GLN A 461 10.15 12.83 -5.38
N ALA A 462 10.13 11.71 -4.66
CA ALA A 462 11.11 11.40 -3.61
C ALA A 462 12.48 11.02 -4.22
N PRO A 463 13.59 11.09 -3.46
CA PRO A 463 14.93 10.71 -3.93
C PRO A 463 15.05 9.26 -4.44
N SER A 464 14.13 8.38 -4.03
CA SER A 464 13.98 6.99 -4.51
C SER A 464 13.43 6.88 -5.94
N GLY A 465 12.88 7.97 -6.49
CA GLY A 465 12.12 7.99 -7.73
C GLY A 465 10.60 7.83 -7.57
N ALA A 466 10.10 7.51 -6.36
CA ALA A 466 8.67 7.43 -6.08
C ALA A 466 7.96 8.77 -6.31
N TRP A 467 6.84 8.80 -7.01
CA TRP A 467 5.92 9.93 -7.02
C TRP A 467 4.97 9.84 -5.83
N VAL A 468 4.75 10.99 -5.18
CA VAL A 468 3.73 11.16 -4.14
C VAL A 468 2.76 12.25 -4.60
N PHE A 469 1.47 11.95 -4.53
CA PHE A 469 0.37 12.87 -4.83
C PHE A 469 -0.56 12.98 -3.62
N ALA A 470 -1.03 14.19 -3.31
CA ALA A 470 -2.06 14.43 -2.32
C ALA A 470 -3.12 15.39 -2.84
N ALA A 471 -4.39 15.02 -2.68
CA ALA A 471 -5.55 15.77 -3.21
C ALA A 471 -5.86 17.06 -2.45
N GLY A 472 -5.40 17.21 -1.20
CA GLY A 472 -5.65 18.40 -0.37
C GLY A 472 -7.09 18.52 0.16
N THR A 473 -7.94 17.53 -0.13
CA THR A 473 -9.37 17.50 0.23
C THR A 473 -9.89 16.06 0.35
N ILE A 474 -10.81 15.84 1.29
CA ILE A 474 -11.54 14.58 1.49
C ILE A 474 -12.60 14.32 0.39
N GLY A 475 -13.17 15.38 -0.20
CA GLY A 475 -14.23 15.28 -1.22
C GLY A 475 -13.80 14.83 -2.63
N TRP A 476 -12.52 14.48 -2.85
CA TRP A 476 -11.98 14.19 -4.19
C TRP A 476 -12.74 13.09 -4.95
N SER A 477 -13.09 12.00 -4.25
CA SER A 477 -13.73 10.82 -4.83
C SER A 477 -15.07 11.10 -5.51
N TRP A 478 -15.79 12.15 -5.08
CA TRP A 478 -17.11 12.50 -5.59
C TRP A 478 -17.09 13.03 -7.03
N ALA A 479 -15.94 13.52 -7.50
CA ALA A 479 -15.74 13.87 -8.89
C ALA A 479 -15.48 12.65 -9.80
N LEU A 480 -15.33 11.44 -9.24
CA LEU A 480 -14.95 10.23 -9.98
C LEU A 480 -16.14 9.32 -10.34
N ASP A 481 -17.10 9.13 -9.44
CA ASP A 481 -18.36 8.42 -9.72
C ASP A 481 -19.52 9.05 -8.94
N ASN A 482 -20.72 9.08 -9.53
CA ASN A 482 -21.89 9.73 -8.91
C ASN A 482 -22.65 8.82 -7.91
N PHE A 483 -21.97 7.88 -7.27
CA PHE A 483 -22.51 7.20 -6.10
C PHE A 483 -22.73 8.22 -4.96
N GLY A 484 -23.67 7.93 -4.04
CA GLY A 484 -24.08 8.87 -2.99
C GLY A 484 -24.94 10.05 -3.48
N GLY A 485 -24.92 10.37 -4.78
CA GLY A 485 -25.72 11.44 -5.36
C GLY A 485 -25.16 12.85 -5.15
N HIS A 486 -23.84 12.98 -4.98
CA HIS A 486 -23.17 14.27 -4.79
C HIS A 486 -23.22 15.18 -6.03
N ASN A 487 -23.38 14.60 -7.23
CA ASN A 487 -23.56 15.31 -8.51
C ASN A 487 -22.42 16.29 -8.92
N VAL A 488 -21.21 16.08 -8.40
CA VAL A 488 -19.98 16.87 -8.70
C VAL A 488 -18.99 16.16 -9.64
N LEU A 489 -19.49 15.21 -10.44
CA LEU A 489 -18.70 14.41 -11.39
C LEU A 489 -17.99 15.31 -12.43
N ASP A 490 -16.64 15.25 -12.49
CA ASP A 490 -15.85 16.05 -13.43
C ASP A 490 -14.84 15.16 -14.18
N THR A 491 -14.96 15.11 -15.51
CA THR A 491 -14.11 14.29 -16.39
C THR A 491 -12.64 14.74 -16.38
N ARG A 492 -12.37 16.01 -16.05
CA ARG A 492 -11.03 16.56 -15.89
C ARG A 492 -10.37 16.00 -14.63
N ILE A 493 -11.11 15.85 -13.52
CA ILE A 493 -10.62 15.19 -12.29
C ILE A 493 -10.46 13.67 -12.48
N GLN A 494 -11.34 13.03 -13.25
CA GLN A 494 -11.14 11.64 -13.69
C GLN A 494 -9.85 11.50 -14.52
N GLN A 495 -9.57 12.42 -15.44
CA GLN A 495 -8.33 12.40 -16.22
C GLN A 495 -7.10 12.73 -15.35
N THR A 496 -7.20 13.66 -14.39
CA THR A 496 -6.14 13.94 -13.41
C THR A 496 -5.80 12.69 -12.59
N THR A 497 -6.81 11.98 -12.09
CA THR A 497 -6.63 10.74 -11.32
C THR A 497 -6.06 9.63 -12.21
N THR A 498 -6.54 9.52 -13.46
CA THR A 498 -5.97 8.63 -14.50
C THR A 498 -4.49 8.91 -14.73
N ASN A 499 -4.08 10.18 -14.82
CA ASN A 499 -2.67 10.56 -15.02
C ASN A 499 -1.80 10.10 -13.84
N VAL A 500 -2.24 10.35 -12.60
CA VAL A 500 -1.53 9.95 -11.38
C VAL A 500 -1.40 8.43 -11.30
N LEU A 501 -2.50 7.68 -11.40
CA LEU A 501 -2.45 6.21 -11.32
C LEU A 501 -1.67 5.60 -12.49
N ASN A 502 -1.78 6.14 -13.71
CA ASN A 502 -0.98 5.68 -14.84
C ASN A 502 0.52 5.96 -14.64
N ARG A 503 0.92 7.04 -13.96
CA ARG A 503 2.32 7.28 -13.59
C ARG A 503 2.81 6.25 -12.57
N PHE A 504 1.94 5.79 -11.67
CA PHE A 504 2.29 4.78 -10.67
C PHE A 504 2.44 3.39 -11.29
N VAL A 505 1.46 2.94 -12.09
CA VAL A 505 1.46 1.57 -12.65
C VAL A 505 2.28 1.42 -13.93
N ASN A 506 2.70 2.52 -14.57
CA ASN A 506 3.69 2.53 -15.65
C ASN A 506 4.97 3.24 -15.18
N PRO A 507 5.74 2.65 -14.25
CA PRO A 507 6.97 3.26 -13.75
C PRO A 507 7.98 3.46 -14.88
N ALA A 508 8.77 4.53 -14.77
CA ALA A 508 9.74 4.90 -15.78
C ALA A 508 10.75 3.76 -16.04
N SER A 509 11.06 3.53 -17.32
CA SER A 509 11.97 2.48 -17.76
C SER A 509 13.35 2.64 -17.11
N ASN A 510 13.78 1.65 -16.34
CA ASN A 510 14.96 1.73 -15.48
C ASN A 510 15.58 0.33 -15.22
N PHE A 511 16.70 0.25 -14.51
CA PHE A 511 17.30 -1.03 -14.11
C PHE A 511 18.07 -0.87 -12.79
N ALA A 512 18.24 -1.96 -12.05
CA ALA A 512 19.19 -2.05 -10.93
C ALA A 512 20.41 -2.91 -11.31
N ILE A 513 21.53 -2.73 -10.60
CA ILE A 513 22.74 -3.55 -10.75
C ILE A 513 23.15 -4.14 -9.39
N ALA A 514 23.43 -5.44 -9.37
CA ALA A 514 24.05 -6.14 -8.25
C ALA A 514 25.23 -6.99 -8.74
N ALA A 515 26.21 -7.26 -7.88
CA ALA A 515 27.38 -8.08 -8.21
C ALA A 515 27.67 -9.11 -7.10
N SER A 516 28.14 -10.30 -7.48
CA SER A 516 28.44 -11.39 -6.56
C SER A 516 29.64 -12.25 -7.01
N PRO A 517 30.40 -12.84 -6.06
CA PRO A 517 30.35 -12.60 -4.62
C PRO A 517 30.83 -11.18 -4.26
N SER A 518 30.54 -10.70 -3.06
CA SER A 518 30.94 -9.35 -2.61
C SER A 518 32.46 -9.18 -2.43
N SER A 519 33.22 -10.28 -2.38
CA SER A 519 34.68 -10.29 -2.31
C SER A 519 35.28 -11.49 -3.06
N GLN A 520 36.45 -11.31 -3.67
CA GLN A 520 37.27 -12.36 -4.30
C GLN A 520 38.74 -12.21 -3.89
N THR A 521 39.43 -13.33 -3.66
CA THR A 521 40.88 -13.35 -3.37
C THR A 521 41.67 -13.96 -4.52
N VAL A 522 42.71 -13.27 -4.97
CA VAL A 522 43.61 -13.67 -6.07
C VAL A 522 45.08 -13.47 -5.66
N THR A 523 45.99 -14.32 -6.13
CA THR A 523 47.44 -14.04 -6.04
C THR A 523 47.86 -13.13 -7.20
N ALA A 524 48.84 -12.25 -6.99
CA ALA A 524 49.43 -11.43 -8.05
C ALA A 524 49.88 -12.31 -9.25
N GLY A 525 49.38 -12.00 -10.46
CA GLY A 525 49.56 -12.81 -11.67
C GLY A 525 48.35 -13.69 -12.03
N GLY A 526 47.31 -13.73 -11.19
CA GLY A 526 46.14 -14.57 -11.34
C GLY A 526 44.91 -13.86 -11.93
N ALA A 527 43.78 -14.58 -11.97
CA ALA A 527 42.49 -14.06 -12.41
C ALA A 527 41.34 -14.49 -11.49
N ARG A 528 40.31 -13.65 -11.40
CA ARG A 528 39.02 -13.90 -10.73
C ARG A 528 37.87 -13.29 -11.52
N SER A 529 36.65 -13.67 -11.18
CA SER A 529 35.45 -13.11 -11.78
C SER A 529 34.36 -12.82 -10.76
N TYR A 530 33.48 -11.90 -11.15
CA TYR A 530 32.25 -11.55 -10.46
C TYR A 530 31.10 -11.67 -11.46
N SER A 531 30.00 -12.30 -11.03
CA SER A 531 28.73 -12.25 -11.76
C SER A 531 28.08 -10.91 -11.49
N VAL A 532 27.66 -10.20 -12.54
CA VAL A 532 26.93 -8.94 -12.45
C VAL A 532 25.53 -9.16 -12.98
N ALA A 533 24.53 -8.98 -12.13
CA ALA A 533 23.13 -9.05 -12.48
C ALA A 533 22.61 -7.64 -12.81
N ILE A 534 21.84 -7.54 -13.89
CA ILE A 534 21.06 -6.37 -14.26
C ILE A 534 19.59 -6.77 -14.08
N SER A 535 18.85 -6.00 -13.28
CA SER A 535 17.43 -6.24 -13.01
C SER A 535 16.60 -5.13 -13.65
N PRO A 536 16.01 -5.34 -14.84
CA PRO A 536 15.13 -4.36 -15.48
C PRO A 536 13.88 -4.05 -14.65
N THR A 537 13.46 -2.78 -14.68
CA THR A 537 12.21 -2.26 -14.09
C THR A 537 11.53 -1.29 -15.06
N GLY A 538 10.24 -0.99 -14.88
CA GLY A 538 9.51 -0.08 -15.79
C GLY A 538 9.48 -0.52 -17.26
N GLY A 539 9.39 -1.84 -17.51
CA GLY A 539 9.41 -2.40 -18.86
C GLY A 539 10.73 -2.23 -19.62
N PHE A 540 11.84 -1.95 -18.90
CA PHE A 540 13.15 -1.77 -19.53
C PHE A 540 13.60 -3.01 -20.31
N SER A 541 14.05 -2.76 -21.53
CA SER A 541 14.52 -3.75 -22.51
C SER A 541 15.78 -3.28 -23.24
N GLY A 542 16.39 -2.18 -22.77
CA GLY A 542 17.65 -1.67 -23.28
C GLY A 542 18.85 -2.55 -22.90
N GLN A 543 20.00 -2.25 -23.52
CA GLN A 543 21.27 -2.84 -23.12
C GLN A 543 22.07 -1.85 -22.27
N VAL A 544 22.58 -2.31 -21.14
CA VAL A 544 23.43 -1.56 -20.23
C VAL A 544 24.89 -1.74 -20.63
N THR A 545 25.57 -0.64 -20.89
CA THR A 545 27.03 -0.61 -21.09
C THR A 545 27.71 -0.57 -19.72
N LEU A 546 28.51 -1.59 -19.42
CA LEU A 546 29.18 -1.76 -18.12
C LEU A 546 30.63 -1.25 -18.15
N SER A 547 31.07 -0.68 -17.04
CA SER A 547 32.44 -0.24 -16.78
C SER A 547 32.86 -0.52 -15.33
N VAL A 548 34.17 -0.52 -15.07
CA VAL A 548 34.74 -0.78 -13.74
C VAL A 548 35.85 0.21 -13.43
N SER A 549 35.90 0.70 -12.19
CA SER A 549 36.97 1.54 -11.64
C SER A 549 37.42 1.02 -10.26
N GLY A 550 38.49 1.58 -9.70
CA GLY A 550 39.08 1.11 -8.44
C GLY A 550 40.05 -0.08 -8.57
N LEU A 551 40.33 -0.54 -9.79
CA LEU A 551 41.32 -1.58 -10.06
C LEU A 551 42.74 -1.16 -9.60
N PRO A 552 43.54 -2.06 -9.01
CA PRO A 552 44.91 -1.78 -8.64
C PRO A 552 45.83 -1.63 -9.87
N SER A 553 46.94 -0.91 -9.70
CA SER A 553 47.99 -0.82 -10.71
C SER A 553 48.54 -2.22 -11.04
N GLY A 554 48.59 -2.55 -12.32
CA GLY A 554 48.93 -3.89 -12.81
C GLY A 554 47.73 -4.81 -13.09
N ALA A 555 46.51 -4.41 -12.71
CA ALA A 555 45.29 -5.16 -13.00
C ALA A 555 44.48 -4.60 -14.18
N ASN A 556 43.69 -5.46 -14.81
CA ASN A 556 42.72 -5.11 -15.86
C ASN A 556 41.36 -5.76 -15.55
N GLY A 557 40.27 -5.12 -15.96
CA GLY A 557 38.91 -5.63 -15.83
C GLY A 557 38.15 -5.57 -17.16
N SER A 558 37.42 -6.63 -17.50
CA SER A 558 36.63 -6.73 -18.72
C SER A 558 35.28 -7.41 -18.46
N PHE A 559 34.24 -6.97 -19.17
CA PHE A 559 32.88 -7.51 -19.05
C PHE A 559 32.52 -8.35 -20.28
N SER A 560 31.83 -9.47 -20.08
CA SER A 560 31.28 -10.29 -21.15
C SER A 560 29.91 -10.87 -20.77
N PRO A 561 28.84 -10.64 -21.56
CA PRO A 561 28.74 -9.66 -22.64
C PRO A 561 28.89 -8.21 -22.15
N ASN A 562 29.16 -7.28 -23.07
CA ASN A 562 29.09 -5.83 -22.84
C ASN A 562 28.86 -5.11 -24.19
N PRO A 563 27.77 -4.35 -24.38
CA PRO A 563 26.62 -4.16 -23.47
C PRO A 563 25.88 -5.46 -23.10
N ALA A 564 25.09 -5.42 -22.03
CA ALA A 564 24.35 -6.56 -21.47
C ALA A 564 22.91 -6.17 -21.08
N SER A 565 21.95 -7.09 -21.18
CA SER A 565 20.53 -6.82 -20.88
C SER A 565 20.01 -7.43 -19.57
N SER A 566 20.67 -8.49 -19.06
CA SER A 566 20.25 -9.21 -17.84
C SER A 566 21.40 -9.66 -16.96
N SER A 567 22.55 -10.03 -17.53
CA SER A 567 23.78 -10.29 -16.76
C SER A 567 25.04 -10.17 -17.60
N ALA A 568 26.16 -9.99 -16.91
CA ALA A 568 27.51 -10.05 -17.46
C ALA A 568 28.49 -10.66 -16.44
N THR A 569 29.58 -11.23 -16.92
CA THR A 569 30.73 -11.61 -16.08
C THR A 569 31.77 -10.50 -16.14
N LEU A 570 32.07 -9.87 -15.02
CA LEU A 570 33.30 -9.08 -14.86
C LEU A 570 34.45 -10.05 -14.59
N SER A 571 35.41 -10.12 -15.50
CA SER A 571 36.69 -10.81 -15.32
C SER A 571 37.76 -9.80 -14.93
N VAL A 572 38.53 -10.10 -13.88
CA VAL A 572 39.64 -9.28 -13.41
C VAL A 572 40.92 -10.09 -13.41
N THR A 573 41.96 -9.58 -14.06
CA THR A 573 43.31 -10.18 -14.11
C THR A 573 44.31 -9.27 -13.42
N THR A 574 45.32 -9.84 -12.75
CA THR A 574 46.42 -9.10 -12.11
C THR A 574 47.76 -9.48 -12.73
N SER A 575 48.71 -8.56 -12.74
CA SER A 575 50.12 -8.86 -13.01
C SER A 575 50.82 -9.42 -11.78
N THR A 576 51.96 -10.09 -11.95
CA THR A 576 52.86 -10.48 -10.84
C THR A 576 53.43 -9.27 -10.08
N SER A 577 53.38 -8.07 -10.68
CA SER A 577 53.75 -6.79 -10.06
C SER A 577 52.58 -6.06 -9.38
N THR A 578 51.36 -6.61 -9.41
CA THR A 578 50.21 -6.01 -8.73
C THR A 578 50.41 -6.15 -7.22
N LEU A 579 50.39 -5.02 -6.51
CA LEU A 579 50.68 -4.98 -5.08
C LEU A 579 49.63 -5.76 -4.27
N ALA A 580 50.08 -6.30 -3.13
CA ALA A 580 49.20 -6.95 -2.18
C ALA A 580 48.33 -5.91 -1.46
N GLY A 581 47.04 -6.21 -1.28
CA GLY A 581 46.08 -5.30 -0.65
C GLY A 581 44.63 -5.63 -0.98
N THR A 582 43.71 -4.92 -0.34
CA THR A 582 42.27 -4.99 -0.63
C THR A 582 41.84 -3.76 -1.40
N TYR A 583 41.23 -3.97 -2.57
CA TYR A 583 40.81 -2.91 -3.48
C TYR A 583 39.30 -2.95 -3.69
N THR A 584 38.61 -1.85 -3.42
CA THR A 584 37.18 -1.71 -3.71
C THR A 584 37.00 -1.37 -5.18
N LEU A 585 36.40 -2.28 -5.93
CA LEU A 585 36.05 -2.09 -7.33
C LEU A 585 34.63 -1.52 -7.41
N THR A 586 34.45 -0.42 -8.13
CA THR A 586 33.14 0.15 -8.44
C THR A 586 32.73 -0.27 -9.84
N ILE A 587 31.61 -0.98 -9.94
CA ILE A 587 30.99 -1.42 -11.19
C ILE A 587 29.88 -0.43 -11.51
N SER A 588 29.94 0.21 -12.68
CA SER A 588 28.94 1.17 -13.14
C SER A 588 28.32 0.70 -14.45
N GLY A 589 27.01 0.90 -14.62
CA GLY A 589 26.29 0.60 -15.85
C GLY A 589 25.45 1.76 -16.33
N VAL A 590 25.48 2.01 -17.64
CA VAL A 590 24.84 3.16 -18.31
C VAL A 590 23.94 2.67 -19.45
N SER A 591 22.73 3.22 -19.58
CA SER A 591 21.88 3.04 -20.75
C SER A 591 21.08 4.32 -21.03
N GLY A 592 21.37 4.98 -22.14
CA GLY A 592 20.81 6.32 -22.42
C GLY A 592 21.23 7.31 -21.34
N GLY A 593 20.24 7.96 -20.70
CA GLY A 593 20.47 8.86 -19.56
C GLY A 593 20.52 8.18 -18.18
N LEU A 594 20.28 6.86 -18.11
CA LEU A 594 20.27 6.11 -16.85
C LEU A 594 21.70 5.70 -16.47
N THR A 595 22.06 5.81 -15.18
CA THR A 595 23.34 5.33 -14.64
C THR A 595 23.13 4.75 -13.24
N HIS A 596 23.64 3.54 -13.01
CA HIS A 596 23.62 2.85 -11.71
C HIS A 596 24.97 2.23 -11.39
N SER A 597 25.25 1.97 -10.12
CA SER A 597 26.53 1.37 -9.69
C SER A 597 26.40 0.46 -8.46
N THR A 598 27.34 -0.48 -8.35
CA THR A 598 27.51 -1.37 -7.19
C THR A 598 29.01 -1.58 -6.91
N THR A 599 29.39 -2.18 -5.78
CA THR A 599 30.79 -2.35 -5.37
C THR A 599 31.12 -3.77 -4.94
N VAL A 600 32.32 -4.24 -5.25
CA VAL A 600 32.89 -5.52 -4.80
C VAL A 600 34.34 -5.36 -4.38
N ALA A 601 34.83 -6.22 -3.48
CA ALA A 601 36.23 -6.21 -3.05
C ALA A 601 37.09 -7.20 -3.85
N LEU A 602 38.30 -6.79 -4.23
CA LEU A 602 39.37 -7.65 -4.73
C LEU A 602 40.52 -7.67 -3.71
N VAL A 603 40.79 -8.83 -3.12
CA VAL A 603 41.96 -9.05 -2.26
C VAL A 603 43.08 -9.63 -3.12
N VAL A 604 44.15 -8.86 -3.31
CA VAL A 604 45.38 -9.33 -3.96
C VAL A 604 46.34 -9.81 -2.87
N ASN A 605 46.70 -11.09 -2.92
CA ASN A 605 47.83 -11.63 -2.18
C ASN A 605 49.12 -11.40 -2.97
N GLY A 606 50.21 -11.05 -2.28
CA GLY A 606 51.54 -11.02 -2.89
C GLY A 606 51.96 -12.39 -3.43
N PRO A 607 52.93 -12.45 -4.35
CA PRO A 607 53.45 -13.71 -4.86
C PRO A 607 54.05 -14.58 -3.72
N PRO A 608 54.09 -15.92 -3.87
CA PRO A 608 54.75 -16.79 -2.92
C PRO A 608 56.26 -16.49 -2.88
N ASP A 609 56.77 -16.10 -1.72
CA ASP A 609 58.16 -15.67 -1.51
C ASP A 609 58.63 -16.05 -0.09
N PHE A 610 59.89 -15.82 0.28
CA PHE A 610 60.42 -16.15 1.60
C PHE A 610 61.45 -15.14 2.12
N LEU A 611 61.48 -14.96 3.43
CA LEU A 611 62.50 -14.17 4.12
C LEU A 611 63.57 -15.09 4.70
N LEU A 612 64.84 -14.72 4.53
CA LEU A 612 65.99 -15.34 5.16
C LEU A 612 66.51 -14.46 6.31
N SER A 613 66.89 -15.10 7.42
CA SER A 613 67.58 -14.46 8.54
C SER A 613 68.63 -15.40 9.11
N ALA A 614 69.72 -14.84 9.66
CA ALA A 614 70.78 -15.60 10.31
C ALA A 614 71.06 -15.05 11.72
N SER A 615 71.29 -15.94 12.69
CA SER A 615 71.53 -15.57 14.09
C SER A 615 72.65 -16.43 14.72
N PRO A 616 73.58 -15.84 15.50
CA PRO A 616 73.74 -14.40 15.76
C PRO A 616 74.16 -13.63 14.49
N SER A 617 74.14 -12.29 14.52
CA SER A 617 74.55 -11.48 13.36
C SER A 617 76.06 -11.50 13.07
N SER A 618 76.87 -11.99 14.02
CA SER A 618 78.32 -12.19 13.86
C SER A 618 78.83 -13.26 14.82
N GLN A 619 79.87 -13.98 14.42
CA GLN A 619 80.64 -14.94 15.22
C GLN A 619 82.14 -14.63 15.11
N THR A 620 82.90 -14.89 16.18
CA THR A 620 84.37 -14.90 16.15
C THR A 620 84.86 -16.34 16.15
N VAL A 621 85.85 -16.68 15.30
CA VAL A 621 86.44 -18.02 15.22
C VAL A 621 87.96 -17.92 15.14
N THR A 622 88.66 -18.86 15.77
CA THR A 622 90.12 -19.00 15.66
C THR A 622 90.53 -19.61 14.33
N GLN A 623 91.74 -19.29 13.85
CA GLN A 623 92.23 -19.79 12.56
C GLN A 623 92.29 -21.33 12.54
N GLY A 624 91.60 -21.95 11.59
CA GLY A 624 91.45 -23.41 11.50
C GLY A 624 90.32 -24.02 12.34
N GLY A 625 89.61 -23.22 13.14
CA GLY A 625 88.40 -23.60 13.86
C GLY A 625 87.12 -23.48 13.01
N THR A 626 85.99 -23.87 13.59
CA THR A 626 84.66 -23.75 12.98
C THR A 626 83.71 -22.96 13.88
N THR A 627 82.65 -22.40 13.28
CA THR A 627 81.54 -21.74 13.98
C THR A 627 80.25 -21.93 13.19
N THR A 628 79.10 -21.70 13.80
CA THR A 628 77.78 -21.94 13.20
C THR A 628 76.85 -20.74 13.34
N TYR A 629 75.91 -20.65 12.41
CA TYR A 629 74.82 -19.68 12.39
C TYR A 629 73.51 -20.45 12.24
N ASN A 630 72.48 -20.09 13.01
CA ASN A 630 71.13 -20.57 12.79
C ASN A 630 70.49 -19.75 11.66
N VAL A 631 70.18 -20.39 10.54
CA VAL A 631 69.48 -19.75 9.41
C VAL A 631 67.99 -20.11 9.50
N THR A 632 67.14 -19.09 9.58
CA THR A 632 65.68 -19.24 9.62
C THR A 632 65.07 -18.74 8.32
N ILE A 633 64.32 -19.63 7.66
CA ILE A 633 63.47 -19.32 6.51
C ILE A 633 62.06 -19.03 7.03
N THR A 634 61.45 -17.92 6.62
CA THR A 634 60.05 -17.60 6.91
C THR A 634 59.29 -17.44 5.59
N ALA A 635 58.37 -18.37 5.31
CA ALA A 635 57.52 -18.31 4.13
C ALA A 635 56.50 -17.17 4.20
N ILE A 636 56.31 -16.45 3.10
CA ILE A 636 55.30 -15.41 2.90
C ILE A 636 54.55 -15.66 1.58
N GLY A 637 53.39 -15.02 1.38
CA GLY A 637 52.59 -15.17 0.15
C GLY A 637 52.07 -16.59 -0.16
N GLY A 638 52.20 -17.54 0.78
CA GLY A 638 51.87 -18.96 0.56
C GLY A 638 53.01 -19.80 -0.04
N PHE A 639 54.27 -19.41 0.15
CA PHE A 639 55.42 -20.17 -0.34
C PHE A 639 55.53 -21.57 0.32
N VAL A 640 55.66 -22.59 -0.53
CA VAL A 640 55.81 -24.01 -0.16
C VAL A 640 56.96 -24.71 -0.88
N GLY A 641 57.85 -23.95 -1.53
CA GLY A 641 59.02 -24.49 -2.21
C GLY A 641 60.13 -24.90 -1.23
N GLN A 642 61.11 -25.68 -1.69
CA GLN A 642 62.38 -25.76 -1.00
C GLN A 642 63.22 -24.51 -1.32
N VAL A 643 63.86 -23.96 -0.30
CA VAL A 643 64.95 -22.99 -0.44
C VAL A 643 66.25 -23.78 -0.41
N THR A 644 67.14 -23.52 -1.36
CA THR A 644 68.40 -24.25 -1.58
C THR A 644 69.58 -23.29 -1.66
#